data_AF-A0A6A4W4A2-F1
#
_entry.id   AF-A0A6A4W4A2-F1
#
_cell.length_a   1.000
_cell.length_b   1.000
_cell.length_c   1.000
_cell.angle_alpha   90.00
_cell.angle_beta   90.00
_cell.angle_gamma   90.00
#
_symmetry.space_group_name_H-M   'P 1'
#
loop_
_entity.id
_entity.type
_entity.pdbx_description
1 polymer ?
#
loop_
_entity_poly.entity_id
_entity_poly.type
_entity_poly.pdbx_seq_one_letter_code
_entity_poly.pdbx_strand_id
1 'polypeptide(L)'
;MRASAAESAAMDFIAVPIKRTSEQDLVRPLKSIIASSYSTADNPADYADAIQDMNKLRASATWKSFDKTESALEVLYRYYDQLLATEAKIPAQEVTIYFKWKDAFDKGSWLSGRQSLTPAKMLQHAASNFNHLKTGVMSAIHQEPTPDLNPETLAALSQLMQAQAQEAFVLKAIRDQMKEAIIAKLCAQCDDYYSESLKAMQRESGEESGLAEYYQSRVCNANKAVGEEIARLQHAESLIRSSATRAGDVPAWGVYAARAQQALASAKKDNDFIYHERVPDVKALAPIGKAAIAKLLPAPEHYSKDFRDLFAQLTPVPVQQAMAGYEVRKTELVNTEVGRLREATQTLNGVLASLNLPAALEDTSGTALPSSIREKAAHDSVVRAKFDANRAGIELLSKSESELAAATPQGHSSVDGGSPAAQRLKALMERVETIKSDRDVLECQLKRTVPSARRPVSEETLATTYGHLRTAAAESLAAQEKLLAEIQEANTEFVKQRGSGGSQRETMFKDLATAHDVFTELRGNLKEGMKFYNDLTQLLLTFQNKVSDFCFARKTEKEELMKDMTSTLANQQAGSAPKAPETPTPAARQPPPRPPPPTTSPTSSSSAGGSSAPPADPAPNPYAGAPPGAMPYPSQPSHDDRASRGTSYRQADFKARGRMRRGQGRYQGNLDDDAEMGGRRPRMQQGDDRRRGMRGRGRPRPSRGRGRGLPPGGGGRNPPNASQPSWFRVIVKNGQTFGKEFVMNAINENLPEPYMPIGYTNEANRNDVHFFVENKMTADTISALDGRILAPNGSKMKIMSRRSEPPMLTVDDAVKAELAQALSNRYVPANRTLNLSQFYMDPYIRGKGLYLPLNRQNVVAAVLEIITGQIPEVVGINLSKNRITSLMPFKAIKSSLKDLKALDLSHNSLGAITHLDSVQGMALIELNLDGNHLCDSFKEKAEYISAVRKRFPKVILLDNVELPPPIEFDVEDDAAAVTKLPESKSSYFCGTQPRDIALMFLKQYFDVFDADKRDPLMDAYHDNCRFSLSVSLGHRNSNER
;
A
#
# COMPACT_ATOMS: atom_id res chain seq x y z
N MET A 1 -39.92 17.67 -27.28
CA MET A 1 -39.86 16.45 -26.42
C MET A 1 -39.62 15.16 -27.19
N ARG A 2 -40.57 14.59 -27.97
CA ARG A 2 -40.38 13.25 -28.59
C ARG A 2 -39.07 13.03 -29.38
N ALA A 3 -38.56 14.04 -30.09
CA ALA A 3 -37.26 13.93 -30.80
C ALA A 3 -36.06 13.71 -29.87
N SER A 4 -35.98 14.44 -28.75
CA SER A 4 -34.89 14.31 -27.76
C SER A 4 -34.89 12.94 -27.07
N ALA A 5 -36.05 12.29 -26.94
CA ALA A 5 -36.13 10.92 -26.45
C ALA A 5 -35.53 9.90 -27.43
N ALA A 6 -35.64 10.14 -28.75
CA ALA A 6 -35.01 9.31 -29.77
C ALA A 6 -33.48 9.52 -29.82
N GLU A 7 -33.02 10.77 -29.69
CA GLU A 7 -31.58 11.11 -29.61
C GLU A 7 -30.92 10.58 -28.32
N SER A 8 -31.69 10.27 -27.29
CA SER A 8 -31.22 9.56 -26.08
C SER A 8 -31.37 8.04 -26.14
N ALA A 9 -31.97 7.48 -27.20
CA ALA A 9 -32.28 6.05 -27.29
C ALA A 9 -31.23 5.21 -28.03
N ALA A 10 -30.27 5.85 -28.70
CA ALA A 10 -29.26 5.20 -29.54
C ALA A 10 -27.84 5.64 -29.17
N MET A 11 -27.09 4.76 -28.52
CA MET A 11 -25.91 4.08 -29.07
C MET A 11 -25.44 3.03 -28.06
N ASP A 12 -25.23 1.79 -28.51
CA ASP A 12 -24.72 0.70 -27.67
C ASP A 12 -23.19 0.74 -27.62
N PHE A 13 -22.64 1.42 -26.62
CA PHE A 13 -21.20 1.39 -26.36
C PHE A 13 -20.74 -0.05 -26.06
N ILE A 14 -19.79 -0.55 -26.87
CA ILE A 14 -19.05 -1.78 -26.61
C ILE A 14 -18.37 -1.68 -25.23
N ALA A 15 -18.46 -2.75 -24.43
CA ALA A 15 -17.85 -2.83 -23.11
C ALA A 15 -17.09 -4.15 -22.95
N VAL A 16 -15.92 -4.10 -22.30
CA VAL A 16 -15.05 -5.27 -22.12
C VAL A 16 -15.54 -6.12 -20.93
N PRO A 17 -15.72 -7.45 -21.09
CA PRO A 17 -16.09 -8.33 -19.98
C PRO A 17 -14.97 -8.50 -18.95
N ILE A 18 -15.34 -8.72 -17.68
CA ILE A 18 -14.38 -8.86 -16.57
C ILE A 18 -13.73 -10.26 -16.59
N LYS A 19 -12.38 -10.32 -16.58
CA LYS A 19 -11.61 -11.57 -16.43
C LYS A 19 -12.02 -12.31 -15.16
N ARG A 20 -12.19 -13.63 -15.23
CA ARG A 20 -12.63 -14.47 -14.09
C ARG A 20 -11.44 -15.19 -13.45
N THR A 21 -11.33 -15.19 -12.12
CA THR A 21 -10.27 -15.91 -11.38
C THR A 21 -10.83 -17.04 -10.50
N SER A 22 -9.97 -17.94 -10.02
CA SER A 22 -10.26 -18.76 -8.85
C SER A 22 -10.03 -17.99 -7.55
N GLU A 23 -10.68 -18.45 -6.48
CA GLU A 23 -10.27 -18.16 -5.11
C GLU A 23 -8.82 -18.64 -4.88
N GLN A 24 -8.05 -17.93 -4.04
CA GLN A 24 -6.70 -18.28 -3.63
C GLN A 24 -6.47 -17.86 -2.17
N ASP A 25 -5.64 -18.61 -1.44
CA ASP A 25 -5.26 -18.36 -0.05
C ASP A 25 -4.06 -17.40 -0.01
N LEU A 26 -4.30 -16.10 0.26
CA LEU A 26 -3.22 -15.14 0.49
C LEU A 26 -2.62 -15.25 1.90
N VAL A 27 -3.31 -15.90 2.83
CA VAL A 27 -3.04 -15.77 4.27
C VAL A 27 -1.78 -16.52 4.66
N ARG A 28 -1.60 -17.75 4.18
CA ARG A 28 -0.40 -18.55 4.54
C ARG A 28 0.90 -17.96 3.97
N PRO A 29 1.00 -17.62 2.67
CA PRO A 29 2.27 -17.16 2.12
C PRO A 29 2.70 -15.82 2.71
N LEU A 30 1.76 -14.87 2.85
CA LEU A 30 2.04 -13.57 3.46
C LEU A 30 2.39 -13.68 4.94
N LYS A 31 1.70 -14.53 5.73
CA LYS A 31 2.09 -14.76 7.14
C LYS A 31 3.46 -15.41 7.25
N SER A 32 3.83 -16.30 6.33
CA SER A 32 5.14 -16.96 6.33
C SER A 32 6.27 -15.97 6.05
N ILE A 33 6.17 -15.16 4.99
CA ILE A 33 7.25 -14.22 4.60
C ILE A 33 7.39 -13.06 5.61
N ILE A 34 6.28 -12.56 6.14
CA ILE A 34 6.31 -11.48 7.14
C ILE A 34 6.93 -11.99 8.44
N ALA A 35 6.59 -13.21 8.88
CA ALA A 35 7.20 -13.82 10.06
C ALA A 35 8.70 -14.12 9.88
N SER A 36 9.17 -14.46 8.67
CA SER A 36 10.60 -14.74 8.42
C SER A 36 11.46 -13.51 8.17
N SER A 37 10.89 -12.44 7.61
CA SER A 37 11.65 -11.29 7.08
C SER A 37 11.44 -9.99 7.87
N TYR A 38 10.41 -9.92 8.74
CA TYR A 38 10.03 -8.70 9.46
C TYR A 38 9.73 -8.90 10.95
N SER A 39 9.73 -10.13 11.46
CA SER A 39 9.53 -10.44 12.88
C SER A 39 10.84 -10.87 13.52
N THR A 40 11.21 -10.27 14.65
CA THR A 40 12.34 -10.71 15.48
C THR A 40 11.84 -11.19 16.85
N ALA A 41 12.69 -11.90 17.61
CA ALA A 41 12.33 -12.37 18.95
C ALA A 41 11.95 -11.21 19.90
N ASP A 42 12.65 -10.07 19.77
CA ASP A 42 12.46 -8.88 20.60
C ASP A 42 11.32 -7.97 20.10
N ASN A 43 10.79 -8.19 18.89
CA ASN A 43 9.69 -7.43 18.31
C ASN A 43 8.81 -8.31 17.38
N PRO A 44 7.90 -9.12 17.96
CA PRO A 44 7.00 -9.98 17.20
C PRO A 44 5.85 -9.17 16.59
N ALA A 45 6.03 -8.67 15.37
CA ALA A 45 5.05 -7.83 14.69
C ALA A 45 3.89 -8.66 14.10
N ASP A 46 2.72 -8.65 14.74
CA ASP A 46 1.54 -9.38 14.25
C ASP A 46 0.74 -8.59 13.21
N TYR A 47 0.82 -9.04 11.96
CA TYR A 47 0.05 -8.52 10.82
C TYR A 47 -1.17 -9.41 10.46
N ALA A 48 -1.59 -10.34 11.33
CA ALA A 48 -2.67 -11.29 11.03
C ALA A 48 -3.96 -10.63 10.51
N ASP A 49 -4.39 -9.53 11.13
CA ASP A 49 -5.60 -8.80 10.70
C ASP A 49 -5.41 -8.10 9.35
N ALA A 50 -4.27 -7.46 9.11
CA ALA A 50 -3.93 -6.85 7.82
C ALA A 50 -3.90 -7.89 6.68
N ILE A 51 -3.33 -9.07 6.94
CA ILE A 51 -3.30 -10.20 6.00
C ILE A 51 -4.71 -10.75 5.74
N GLN A 52 -5.55 -10.84 6.78
CA GLN A 52 -6.96 -11.24 6.63
C GLN A 52 -7.77 -10.21 5.84
N ASP A 53 -7.56 -8.91 6.07
CA ASP A 53 -8.24 -7.84 5.34
C ASP A 53 -7.80 -7.76 3.88
N MET A 54 -6.52 -7.98 3.56
CA MET A 54 -6.07 -8.14 2.17
C MET A 54 -6.76 -9.34 1.49
N ASN A 55 -6.95 -10.45 2.20
CA ASN A 55 -7.64 -11.64 1.68
C ASN A 55 -9.17 -11.39 1.49
N LYS A 56 -9.83 -10.69 2.42
CA LYS A 56 -11.23 -10.23 2.28
C LYS A 56 -11.40 -9.24 1.12
N LEU A 57 -10.45 -8.33 0.95
CA LEU A 57 -10.42 -7.34 -0.12
C LEU A 57 -10.28 -8.02 -1.48
N ARG A 58 -9.37 -8.99 -1.62
CA ARG A 58 -9.30 -9.85 -2.81
C ARG A 58 -10.62 -10.56 -3.08
N ALA A 59 -11.23 -11.19 -2.07
CA ALA A 59 -12.48 -11.92 -2.25
C ALA A 59 -13.63 -11.02 -2.74
N SER A 60 -13.70 -9.79 -2.21
CA SER A 60 -14.66 -8.77 -2.63
C SER A 60 -14.40 -8.29 -4.06
N ALA A 61 -13.13 -7.97 -4.38
CA ALA A 61 -12.69 -7.49 -5.69
C ALA A 61 -12.72 -8.57 -6.79
N THR A 62 -12.94 -9.85 -6.46
CA THR A 62 -12.96 -10.97 -7.43
C THR A 62 -14.25 -11.79 -7.38
N TRP A 63 -15.32 -11.21 -6.82
CA TRP A 63 -16.60 -11.90 -6.64
C TRP A 63 -17.29 -12.25 -7.97
N LYS A 64 -18.11 -13.32 -7.95
CA LYS A 64 -18.69 -13.93 -9.17
C LYS A 64 -19.80 -13.11 -9.85
N SER A 65 -20.29 -12.08 -9.19
CA SER A 65 -21.33 -11.16 -9.68
C SER A 65 -20.94 -9.75 -9.27
N PHE A 66 -20.52 -8.94 -10.24
CA PHE A 66 -20.25 -7.53 -10.05
C PHE A 66 -21.49 -6.71 -10.37
N ASP A 67 -21.96 -5.94 -9.39
CA ASP A 67 -22.88 -4.83 -9.66
C ASP A 67 -22.13 -3.76 -10.45
N LYS A 68 -22.74 -3.22 -11.52
CA LYS A 68 -22.13 -2.22 -12.41
C LYS A 68 -22.15 -0.81 -11.77
N THR A 69 -21.61 -0.67 -10.56
CA THR A 69 -21.66 0.56 -9.75
C THR A 69 -20.26 1.14 -9.46
N GLU A 70 -20.20 2.44 -9.23
CA GLU A 70 -18.96 3.13 -8.81
C GLU A 70 -18.42 2.57 -7.48
N SER A 71 -19.29 2.15 -6.57
CA SER A 71 -18.91 1.49 -5.31
C SER A 71 -18.22 0.13 -5.50
N ALA A 72 -18.56 -0.63 -6.54
CA ALA A 72 -17.87 -1.88 -6.86
C ALA A 72 -16.51 -1.62 -7.55
N LEU A 73 -16.43 -0.56 -8.37
CA LEU A 73 -15.18 -0.10 -8.97
C LEU A 73 -14.18 0.39 -7.92
N GLU A 74 -14.64 1.10 -6.89
CA GLU A 74 -13.82 1.54 -5.74
C GLU A 74 -13.18 0.34 -5.00
N VAL A 75 -13.87 -0.81 -4.91
CA VAL A 75 -13.33 -2.04 -4.30
C VAL A 75 -12.23 -2.66 -5.18
N LEU A 76 -12.38 -2.62 -6.50
CA LEU A 76 -11.32 -3.03 -7.45
C LEU A 76 -10.08 -2.13 -7.32
N TYR A 77 -10.28 -0.81 -7.29
CA TYR A 77 -9.20 0.17 -7.14
C TYR A 77 -8.45 -0.01 -5.81
N ARG A 78 -9.15 -0.12 -4.69
CA ARG A 78 -8.53 -0.37 -3.38
C ARG A 78 -7.72 -1.67 -3.35
N TYR A 79 -8.17 -2.72 -4.07
CA TYR A 79 -7.41 -3.96 -4.18
C TYR A 79 -6.17 -3.82 -5.07
N TYR A 80 -6.25 -3.08 -6.17
CA TYR A 80 -5.11 -2.79 -7.05
C TYR A 80 -4.03 -1.95 -6.34
N ASP A 81 -4.43 -0.84 -5.71
CA ASP A 81 -3.51 0.03 -4.96
C ASP A 81 -2.82 -0.75 -3.82
N GLN A 82 -3.56 -1.62 -3.12
CA GLN A 82 -3.00 -2.45 -2.06
C GLN A 82 -2.03 -3.52 -2.58
N LEU A 83 -2.22 -4.05 -3.80
CA LEU A 83 -1.25 -4.97 -4.40
C LEU A 83 0.09 -4.26 -4.65
N LEU A 84 0.07 -3.07 -5.27
CA LEU A 84 1.27 -2.27 -5.51
C LEU A 84 1.98 -1.89 -4.20
N ALA A 85 1.22 -1.44 -3.20
CA ALA A 85 1.75 -1.11 -1.89
C ALA A 85 2.35 -2.32 -1.15
N THR A 86 1.87 -3.53 -1.42
CA THR A 86 2.47 -4.78 -0.88
C THR A 86 3.74 -5.16 -1.65
N GLU A 87 3.74 -5.11 -2.98
CA GLU A 87 4.88 -5.48 -3.84
C GLU A 87 6.13 -4.65 -3.54
N ALA A 88 5.98 -3.34 -3.25
CA ALA A 88 7.08 -2.45 -2.85
C ALA A 88 7.80 -2.86 -1.53
N LYS A 89 7.23 -3.80 -0.76
CA LYS A 89 7.76 -4.29 0.53
C LYS A 89 7.99 -5.79 0.55
N ILE A 90 7.29 -6.54 -0.28
CA ILE A 90 7.32 -7.99 -0.32
C ILE A 90 7.46 -8.39 -1.79
N PRO A 91 8.70 -8.63 -2.28
CA PRO A 91 8.95 -8.90 -3.70
C PRO A 91 8.20 -10.14 -4.16
N ALA A 92 7.61 -10.09 -5.35
CA ALA A 92 6.86 -11.22 -5.91
C ALA A 92 7.73 -12.49 -6.10
N GLN A 93 9.06 -12.33 -6.18
CA GLN A 93 10.04 -13.40 -6.27
C GLN A 93 10.19 -14.18 -4.94
N GLU A 94 9.94 -13.54 -3.79
CA GLU A 94 10.06 -14.14 -2.46
C GLU A 94 8.77 -14.83 -2.00
N VAL A 95 7.65 -14.60 -2.71
CA VAL A 95 6.32 -15.08 -2.30
C VAL A 95 5.59 -15.82 -3.42
N THR A 96 5.67 -17.14 -3.37
CA THR A 96 5.06 -18.04 -4.37
C THR A 96 3.52 -18.13 -4.25
N ILE A 97 2.79 -17.12 -4.75
CA ILE A 97 1.32 -17.14 -4.88
C ILE A 97 0.91 -17.36 -6.35
N TYR A 98 0.25 -18.49 -6.62
CA TYR A 98 -0.21 -18.85 -7.96
C TYR A 98 -1.59 -18.23 -8.29
N PHE A 99 -1.62 -17.04 -8.87
CA PHE A 99 -2.87 -16.48 -9.41
C PHE A 99 -3.32 -17.23 -10.67
N LYS A 100 -4.61 -17.61 -10.75
CA LYS A 100 -5.18 -18.25 -11.94
C LYS A 100 -6.37 -17.46 -12.46
N TRP A 101 -6.19 -16.88 -13.63
CA TRP A 101 -7.22 -16.15 -14.38
C TRP A 101 -7.72 -16.97 -15.58
N LYS A 102 -8.83 -16.52 -16.15
CA LYS A 102 -9.35 -16.90 -17.47
C LYS A 102 -9.22 -15.73 -18.43
N ASP A 103 -9.25 -16.04 -19.71
CA ASP A 103 -9.50 -15.07 -20.78
C ASP A 103 -10.90 -14.42 -20.61
N ALA A 104 -11.03 -13.16 -21.00
CA ALA A 104 -12.23 -12.35 -20.92
C ALA A 104 -13.26 -12.66 -22.03
N PHE A 105 -12.78 -13.05 -23.22
CA PHE A 105 -13.58 -13.20 -24.44
C PHE A 105 -14.07 -14.64 -24.68
N ASP A 106 -13.62 -15.59 -23.86
CA ASP A 106 -14.04 -16.99 -23.86
C ASP A 106 -15.58 -17.14 -23.82
N LYS A 107 -16.12 -18.07 -24.61
CA LYS A 107 -17.51 -18.00 -25.14
C LYS A 107 -18.59 -17.96 -24.04
N GLY A 108 -19.15 -16.79 -23.76
CA GLY A 108 -20.34 -16.65 -22.92
C GLY A 108 -20.52 -15.35 -22.13
N SER A 109 -20.06 -14.18 -22.62
CA SER A 109 -20.30 -12.88 -21.96
C SER A 109 -20.33 -11.69 -22.94
N TRP A 110 -21.41 -11.60 -23.71
CA TRP A 110 -21.74 -10.40 -24.51
C TRP A 110 -23.06 -9.82 -23.98
N LEU A 111 -22.99 -8.79 -23.13
CA LEU A 111 -24.17 -8.11 -22.59
C LEU A 111 -23.91 -6.61 -22.45
N SER A 112 -24.63 -5.81 -23.25
CA SER A 112 -24.58 -4.34 -23.23
C SER A 112 -24.74 -3.75 -21.83
N GLY A 113 -24.09 -2.60 -21.60
CA GLY A 113 -24.07 -1.89 -20.33
C GLY A 113 -24.70 -0.51 -20.40
N ARG A 114 -26.03 -0.42 -20.29
CA ARG A 114 -26.67 0.85 -19.94
C ARG A 114 -26.35 1.21 -18.49
N GLN A 115 -25.67 2.34 -18.25
CA GLN A 115 -25.89 3.14 -17.04
C GLN A 115 -25.39 4.59 -17.16
N SER A 116 -25.70 5.38 -16.13
CA SER A 116 -25.56 6.84 -16.09
C SER A 116 -24.42 7.28 -15.18
N LEU A 117 -23.37 7.85 -15.78
CA LEU A 117 -22.38 8.80 -15.24
C LEU A 117 -21.66 9.39 -16.48
N THR A 118 -20.86 10.46 -16.38
CA THR A 118 -20.27 11.15 -17.55
C THR A 118 -19.36 10.22 -18.39
N PRO A 119 -19.82 9.67 -19.54
CA PRO A 119 -19.20 8.44 -20.08
C PRO A 119 -17.76 8.63 -20.54
N ALA A 120 -17.48 9.78 -21.14
CA ALA A 120 -16.17 10.12 -21.70
C ALA A 120 -15.01 9.92 -20.69
N LYS A 121 -15.16 10.34 -19.43
CA LYS A 121 -14.06 10.22 -18.45
C LYS A 121 -13.76 8.77 -18.08
N MET A 122 -14.80 7.93 -17.90
CA MET A 122 -14.60 6.50 -17.63
C MET A 122 -13.97 5.78 -18.82
N LEU A 123 -14.38 6.13 -20.05
CA LEU A 123 -13.80 5.59 -21.28
C LEU A 123 -12.35 6.05 -21.49
N GLN A 124 -12.01 7.31 -21.19
CA GLN A 124 -10.62 7.78 -21.18
C GLN A 124 -9.74 7.04 -20.16
N HIS A 125 -10.23 6.79 -18.94
CA HIS A 125 -9.50 5.96 -17.98
C HIS A 125 -9.36 4.52 -18.48
N ALA A 126 -10.40 3.91 -19.06
CA ALA A 126 -10.30 2.56 -19.64
C ALA A 126 -9.25 2.48 -20.76
N ALA A 127 -9.23 3.44 -21.69
CA ALA A 127 -8.21 3.55 -22.73
C ALA A 127 -6.79 3.62 -22.13
N SER A 128 -6.61 4.47 -21.14
CA SER A 128 -5.33 4.68 -20.45
C SER A 128 -4.86 3.43 -19.72
N ASN A 129 -5.77 2.70 -19.07
CA ASN A 129 -5.48 1.47 -18.36
C ASN A 129 -5.07 0.34 -19.34
N PHE A 130 -5.73 0.21 -20.49
CA PHE A 130 -5.32 -0.75 -21.52
C PHE A 130 -3.96 -0.39 -22.13
N ASN A 131 -3.67 0.89 -22.36
CA ASN A 131 -2.34 1.32 -22.83
C ASN A 131 -1.23 1.07 -21.78
N HIS A 132 -1.51 1.30 -20.49
CA HIS A 132 -0.57 0.98 -19.41
C HIS A 132 -0.29 -0.54 -19.34
N LEU A 133 -1.34 -1.37 -19.41
CA LEU A 133 -1.18 -2.83 -19.50
C LEU A 133 -0.36 -3.25 -20.73
N LYS A 134 -0.60 -2.66 -21.90
CA LYS A 134 0.18 -2.91 -23.13
C LYS A 134 1.68 -2.70 -22.88
N THR A 135 2.06 -1.64 -22.16
CA THR A 135 3.47 -1.35 -21.86
C THR A 135 4.10 -2.23 -20.79
N GLY A 136 3.32 -2.71 -19.80
CA GLY A 136 3.85 -3.46 -18.65
C GLY A 136 3.71 -4.99 -18.73
N VAL A 137 2.82 -5.53 -19.57
CA VAL A 137 2.48 -6.96 -19.54
C VAL A 137 3.66 -7.89 -19.86
N MET A 138 4.53 -7.48 -20.78
CA MET A 138 5.70 -8.28 -21.22
C MET A 138 6.82 -8.35 -20.18
N SER A 139 6.93 -7.36 -19.28
CA SER A 139 7.88 -7.39 -18.16
C SER A 139 7.28 -8.03 -16.90
N ALA A 140 5.96 -7.96 -16.71
CA ALA A 140 5.29 -8.55 -15.56
C ALA A 140 5.05 -10.08 -15.70
N ILE A 141 4.74 -10.57 -16.90
CA ILE A 141 4.36 -11.98 -17.13
C ILE A 141 5.51 -12.72 -17.81
N HIS A 142 6.17 -13.62 -17.07
CA HIS A 142 7.29 -14.46 -17.53
C HIS A 142 6.88 -15.62 -18.47
N GLN A 143 5.61 -15.69 -18.84
CA GLN A 143 5.00 -16.70 -19.71
C GLN A 143 4.19 -15.96 -20.79
N GLU A 144 3.89 -16.63 -21.90
CA GLU A 144 3.00 -16.09 -22.92
C GLU A 144 1.63 -15.73 -22.28
N PRO A 145 1.14 -14.48 -22.43
CA PRO A 145 -0.12 -14.06 -21.83
C PRO A 145 -1.33 -14.72 -22.49
N THR A 146 -2.50 -14.62 -21.87
CA THR A 146 -3.77 -14.95 -22.56
C THR A 146 -4.06 -13.93 -23.66
N PRO A 147 -4.76 -14.31 -24.77
CA PRO A 147 -4.99 -13.41 -25.90
C PRO A 147 -5.61 -12.05 -25.57
N ASP A 148 -6.46 -11.98 -24.53
CA ASP A 148 -7.01 -10.73 -24.00
C ASP A 148 -5.99 -9.77 -23.35
N LEU A 149 -4.76 -10.23 -23.09
CA LEU A 149 -3.63 -9.49 -22.54
C LEU A 149 -2.46 -9.38 -23.54
N ASN A 150 -2.63 -9.79 -24.81
CA ASN A 150 -1.62 -9.55 -25.84
C ASN A 150 -1.49 -8.04 -26.11
N PRO A 151 -0.27 -7.50 -26.37
CA PRO A 151 -0.07 -6.08 -26.63
C PRO A 151 -0.90 -5.51 -27.79
N GLU A 152 -1.17 -6.32 -28.82
CA GLU A 152 -2.06 -5.96 -29.95
C GLU A 152 -3.51 -5.80 -29.50
N THR A 153 -4.06 -6.79 -28.79
CA THR A 153 -5.42 -6.74 -28.22
C THR A 153 -5.58 -5.54 -27.29
N LEU A 154 -4.59 -5.30 -26.42
CA LEU A 154 -4.58 -4.16 -25.50
C LEU A 154 -4.49 -2.82 -26.25
N ALA A 155 -3.75 -2.73 -27.36
CA ALA A 155 -3.73 -1.55 -28.22
C ALA A 155 -5.09 -1.31 -28.89
N ALA A 156 -5.71 -2.35 -29.46
CA ALA A 156 -7.02 -2.25 -30.10
C ALA A 156 -8.13 -1.83 -29.11
N LEU A 157 -8.13 -2.39 -27.90
CA LEU A 157 -9.02 -2.00 -26.81
C LEU A 157 -8.77 -0.57 -26.33
N SER A 158 -7.50 -0.15 -26.22
CA SER A 158 -7.15 1.23 -25.88
C SER A 158 -7.73 2.23 -26.89
N GLN A 159 -7.51 1.98 -28.19
CA GLN A 159 -8.05 2.84 -29.26
C GLN A 159 -9.58 2.81 -29.28
N LEU A 160 -10.22 1.66 -29.06
CA LEU A 160 -11.67 1.54 -29.03
C LEU A 160 -12.29 2.40 -27.91
N MET A 161 -11.75 2.29 -26.69
CA MET A 161 -12.21 3.11 -25.57
C MET A 161 -11.97 4.61 -25.81
N GLN A 162 -10.89 4.99 -26.50
CA GLN A 162 -10.60 6.38 -26.86
C GLN A 162 -11.55 6.91 -27.96
N ALA A 163 -11.92 6.10 -28.95
CA ALA A 163 -12.93 6.42 -29.95
C ALA A 163 -14.30 6.66 -29.30
N GLN A 164 -14.74 5.74 -28.43
CA GLN A 164 -16.00 5.88 -27.68
C GLN A 164 -16.00 7.09 -26.74
N ALA A 165 -14.85 7.45 -26.15
CA ALA A 165 -14.72 8.68 -25.37
C ALA A 165 -14.90 9.94 -26.24
N GLN A 166 -14.34 9.95 -27.46
CA GLN A 166 -14.51 11.04 -28.43
C GLN A 166 -15.98 11.14 -28.87
N GLU A 167 -16.64 10.00 -29.12
CA GLU A 167 -18.08 9.93 -29.43
C GLU A 167 -18.93 10.52 -28.29
N ALA A 168 -18.60 10.20 -27.04
CA ALA A 168 -19.28 10.78 -25.89
C ALA A 168 -19.10 12.32 -25.80
N PHE A 169 -17.99 12.88 -26.31
CA PHE A 169 -17.84 14.33 -26.48
C PHE A 169 -18.63 14.87 -27.69
N VAL A 170 -18.72 14.15 -28.82
CA VAL A 170 -19.57 14.50 -29.97
C VAL A 170 -21.04 14.58 -29.54
N LEU A 171 -21.55 13.53 -28.89
CA LEU A 171 -22.94 13.46 -28.39
C LEU A 171 -23.23 14.57 -27.37
N LYS A 172 -22.24 14.98 -26.55
CA LYS A 172 -22.37 16.17 -25.70
C LYS A 172 -22.41 17.46 -26.52
N ALA A 173 -21.50 17.67 -27.46
CA ALA A 173 -21.45 18.88 -28.28
C ALA A 173 -22.73 19.10 -29.11
N ILE A 174 -23.35 18.01 -29.60
CA ILE A 174 -24.66 18.03 -30.26
C ILE A 174 -25.77 18.40 -29.27
N ARG A 175 -25.82 17.78 -28.08
CA ARG A 175 -26.82 18.09 -27.04
C ARG A 175 -26.74 19.54 -26.56
N ASP A 176 -25.53 20.02 -26.34
CA ASP A 176 -25.21 21.36 -25.86
C ASP A 176 -25.32 22.43 -26.98
N GLN A 177 -25.73 22.04 -28.19
CA GLN A 177 -25.93 22.91 -29.37
C GLN A 177 -24.70 23.78 -29.70
N MET A 178 -23.50 23.18 -29.66
CA MET A 178 -22.27 23.86 -30.05
C MET A 178 -22.27 24.22 -31.55
N LYS A 179 -21.48 25.22 -31.95
CA LYS A 179 -21.32 25.64 -33.36
C LYS A 179 -21.03 24.44 -34.27
N GLU A 180 -21.64 24.35 -35.45
CA GLU A 180 -21.49 23.17 -36.31
C GLU A 180 -20.04 22.92 -36.73
N ALA A 181 -19.26 23.99 -36.95
CA ALA A 181 -17.83 23.93 -37.25
C ALA A 181 -16.94 23.40 -36.10
N ILE A 182 -17.50 23.19 -34.91
CA ILE A 182 -16.87 22.44 -33.81
C ILE A 182 -17.33 20.98 -33.88
N ILE A 183 -18.65 20.74 -33.99
CA ILE A 183 -19.23 19.39 -34.06
C ILE A 183 -18.62 18.58 -35.22
N ALA A 184 -18.53 19.16 -36.43
CA ALA A 184 -17.92 18.52 -37.59
C ALA A 184 -16.48 18.04 -37.32
N LYS A 185 -15.68 18.86 -36.62
CA LYS A 185 -14.28 18.53 -36.28
C LYS A 185 -14.15 17.48 -35.17
N LEU A 186 -15.16 17.39 -34.29
CA LEU A 186 -15.23 16.34 -33.27
C LEU A 186 -15.65 15.00 -33.90
N CYS A 187 -16.60 15.02 -34.84
CA CYS A 187 -17.00 13.84 -35.63
C CYS A 187 -15.82 13.32 -36.46
N ALA A 188 -15.17 14.15 -37.27
CA ALA A 188 -14.05 13.74 -38.13
C ALA A 188 -12.87 13.13 -37.35
N GLN A 189 -12.68 13.51 -36.07
CA GLN A 189 -11.71 12.88 -35.18
C GLN A 189 -12.20 11.55 -34.57
N CYS A 190 -13.52 11.40 -34.40
CA CYS A 190 -14.16 10.20 -33.91
C CYS A 190 -14.15 9.08 -34.96
N ASP A 191 -14.47 9.42 -36.22
CA ASP A 191 -14.38 8.52 -37.36
C ASP A 191 -12.93 8.01 -37.53
N ASP A 192 -11.93 8.90 -37.39
CA ASP A 192 -10.50 8.54 -37.34
C ASP A 192 -10.16 7.49 -36.27
N TYR A 193 -10.55 7.74 -35.00
CA TYR A 193 -10.22 6.82 -33.91
C TYR A 193 -10.91 5.45 -34.08
N TYR A 194 -12.12 5.40 -34.65
CA TYR A 194 -12.76 4.14 -34.99
C TYR A 194 -12.08 3.43 -36.16
N SER A 195 -11.58 4.17 -37.17
CA SER A 195 -10.79 3.60 -38.27
C SER A 195 -9.48 2.98 -37.77
N GLU A 196 -8.72 3.69 -36.92
CA GLU A 196 -7.50 3.15 -36.30
C GLU A 196 -7.79 1.96 -35.38
N SER A 197 -8.91 1.96 -34.65
CA SER A 197 -9.32 0.81 -33.84
C SER A 197 -9.64 -0.43 -34.70
N LEU A 198 -10.28 -0.25 -35.87
CA LEU A 198 -10.53 -1.35 -36.81
C LEU A 198 -9.24 -1.90 -37.45
N LYS A 199 -8.30 -1.02 -37.84
CA LYS A 199 -6.97 -1.41 -38.32
C LYS A 199 -6.20 -2.21 -37.26
N ALA A 200 -6.23 -1.77 -36.00
CA ALA A 200 -5.62 -2.48 -34.87
C ALA A 200 -6.29 -3.84 -34.57
N MET A 201 -7.55 -4.04 -34.97
CA MET A 201 -8.24 -5.34 -34.94
C MET A 201 -8.00 -6.20 -36.18
N GLN A 202 -7.09 -5.81 -37.09
CA GLN A 202 -6.83 -6.46 -38.38
C GLN A 202 -8.09 -6.59 -39.26
N ARG A 203 -9.00 -5.62 -39.15
CA ARG A 203 -10.23 -5.53 -39.98
C ARG A 203 -10.10 -4.41 -40.99
N GLU A 204 -10.77 -4.55 -42.13
CA GLU A 204 -10.97 -3.46 -43.06
C GLU A 204 -11.63 -2.27 -42.34
N SER A 205 -11.12 -1.07 -42.59
CA SER A 205 -11.72 0.17 -42.08
C SER A 205 -13.10 0.36 -42.70
N GLY A 206 -14.15 0.41 -41.86
CA GLY A 206 -15.46 0.87 -42.30
C GLY A 206 -15.39 2.31 -42.80
N GLU A 207 -16.26 2.67 -43.74
CA GLU A 207 -16.41 4.06 -44.16
C GLU A 207 -16.94 4.91 -42.99
N GLU A 208 -16.67 6.21 -43.04
CA GLU A 208 -17.04 7.19 -42.02
C GLU A 208 -18.56 7.21 -41.74
N SER A 209 -18.94 7.68 -40.56
CA SER A 209 -20.35 7.80 -40.13
C SER A 209 -21.19 8.78 -40.98
N GLY A 210 -20.56 9.61 -41.80
CA GLY A 210 -21.20 10.70 -42.56
C GLY A 210 -21.67 11.89 -41.70
N LEU A 211 -21.56 11.80 -40.37
CA LEU A 211 -21.96 12.87 -39.46
C LEU A 211 -21.03 14.09 -39.57
N ALA A 212 -19.73 13.88 -39.80
CA ALA A 212 -18.78 14.97 -40.02
C ALA A 212 -19.19 15.85 -41.20
N GLU A 213 -19.49 15.23 -42.35
CA GLU A 213 -19.94 15.93 -43.57
C GLU A 213 -21.31 16.58 -43.41
N TYR A 214 -22.26 15.95 -42.71
CA TYR A 214 -23.56 16.56 -42.42
C TYR A 214 -23.45 17.83 -41.54
N TYR A 215 -22.55 17.86 -40.55
CA TYR A 215 -22.32 19.08 -39.78
C TYR A 215 -21.47 20.10 -40.53
N GLN A 216 -20.53 19.68 -41.39
CA GLN A 216 -19.75 20.59 -42.21
C GLN A 216 -20.61 21.26 -43.32
N SER A 217 -21.58 20.55 -43.91
CA SER A 217 -22.50 21.15 -44.89
C SER A 217 -23.34 22.28 -44.30
N ARG A 218 -23.74 22.18 -43.01
CA ARG A 218 -24.39 23.28 -42.28
C ARG A 218 -23.50 24.51 -42.11
N VAL A 219 -22.17 24.32 -42.02
CA VAL A 219 -21.21 25.43 -42.04
C VAL A 219 -21.17 26.09 -43.43
N CYS A 220 -21.24 25.29 -44.50
CA CYS A 220 -21.36 25.80 -45.86
C CYS A 220 -22.67 26.59 -46.06
N ASN A 221 -23.81 26.09 -45.57
CA ASN A 221 -25.10 26.79 -45.56
C ASN A 221 -25.01 28.16 -44.87
N ALA A 222 -24.48 28.20 -43.64
CA ALA A 222 -24.30 29.43 -42.86
C ALA A 222 -23.36 30.45 -43.54
N ASN A 223 -22.38 29.97 -44.31
CA ASN A 223 -21.48 30.78 -45.12
C ASN A 223 -22.03 31.10 -46.53
N LYS A 224 -23.22 30.58 -46.89
CA LYS A 224 -23.85 30.66 -48.22
C LYS A 224 -23.07 29.99 -49.37
N ALA A 225 -22.21 29.02 -49.07
CA ALA A 225 -21.50 28.21 -50.07
C ALA A 225 -22.38 27.01 -50.48
N VAL A 226 -23.44 27.27 -51.25
CA VAL A 226 -24.51 26.32 -51.56
C VAL A 226 -24.01 25.16 -52.43
N GLY A 227 -23.08 25.42 -53.36
CA GLY A 227 -22.44 24.38 -54.14
C GLY A 227 -21.68 23.37 -53.27
N GLU A 228 -20.91 23.85 -52.28
CA GLU A 228 -20.17 22.99 -51.35
C GLU A 228 -21.12 22.26 -50.37
N GLU A 229 -22.17 22.93 -49.90
CA GLU A 229 -23.22 22.32 -49.07
C GLU A 229 -23.84 21.10 -49.76
N ILE A 230 -24.24 21.24 -51.04
CA ILE A 230 -24.84 20.15 -51.82
C ILE A 230 -23.87 18.97 -51.95
N ALA A 231 -22.60 19.22 -52.30
CA ALA A 231 -21.60 18.16 -52.44
C ALA A 231 -21.38 17.40 -51.13
N ARG A 232 -21.26 18.11 -49.99
CA ARG A 232 -21.11 17.49 -48.67
C ARG A 232 -22.36 16.73 -48.21
N LEU A 233 -23.56 17.23 -48.49
CA LEU A 233 -24.80 16.53 -48.21
C LEU A 233 -24.96 15.26 -49.05
N GLN A 234 -24.52 15.26 -50.31
CA GLN A 234 -24.49 14.05 -51.14
C GLN A 234 -23.49 13.01 -50.58
N HIS A 235 -22.32 13.45 -50.12
CA HIS A 235 -21.34 12.56 -49.48
C HIS A 235 -21.90 11.97 -48.17
N ALA A 236 -22.46 12.82 -47.29
CA ALA A 236 -23.09 12.41 -46.04
C ALA A 236 -24.25 11.42 -46.24
N GLU A 237 -25.15 11.65 -47.22
CA GLU A 237 -26.25 10.74 -47.51
C GLU A 237 -25.74 9.35 -47.96
N SER A 238 -24.66 9.32 -48.76
CA SER A 238 -24.05 8.07 -49.19
C SER A 238 -23.43 7.29 -48.04
N LEU A 239 -22.64 7.96 -47.19
CA LEU A 239 -21.97 7.38 -46.02
C LEU A 239 -22.96 6.89 -44.95
N ILE A 240 -24.01 7.67 -44.65
CA ILE A 240 -25.03 7.27 -43.68
C ILE A 240 -25.82 6.07 -44.21
N ARG A 241 -26.12 6.02 -45.52
CA ARG A 241 -26.86 4.89 -46.14
C ARG A 241 -26.05 3.58 -46.14
N SER A 242 -24.76 3.62 -46.48
CA SER A 242 -23.91 2.43 -46.44
C SER A 242 -23.68 1.96 -44.99
N SER A 243 -23.44 2.88 -44.06
CA SER A 243 -23.30 2.57 -42.64
C SER A 243 -24.57 2.02 -41.99
N ALA A 244 -25.76 2.54 -42.35
CA ALA A 244 -27.04 1.94 -41.93
C ALA A 244 -27.21 0.50 -42.47
N THR A 245 -26.84 0.26 -43.73
CA THR A 245 -26.92 -1.07 -44.36
C THR A 245 -25.97 -2.08 -43.69
N ARG A 246 -24.81 -1.63 -43.19
CA ARG A 246 -23.88 -2.46 -42.39
C ARG A 246 -24.30 -2.67 -40.94
N ALA A 247 -24.88 -1.65 -40.30
CA ALA A 247 -25.21 -1.67 -38.87
C ALA A 247 -26.54 -2.36 -38.54
N GLY A 248 -27.42 -2.55 -39.53
CA GLY A 248 -28.79 -3.02 -39.33
C GLY A 248 -29.74 -1.89 -38.92
N ASP A 249 -30.95 -2.24 -38.49
CA ASP A 249 -32.04 -1.29 -38.20
C ASP A 249 -31.83 -0.55 -36.87
N VAL A 250 -30.86 0.37 -36.86
CA VAL A 250 -30.54 1.26 -35.74
C VAL A 250 -31.29 2.60 -35.96
N PRO A 251 -32.29 2.95 -35.13
CA PRO A 251 -33.20 4.07 -35.42
C PRO A 251 -32.54 5.44 -35.62
N ALA A 252 -31.35 5.69 -35.03
CA ALA A 252 -30.64 6.95 -35.19
C ALA A 252 -30.12 7.18 -36.61
N TRP A 253 -29.65 6.15 -37.33
CA TRP A 253 -29.20 6.32 -38.71
C TRP A 253 -30.35 6.72 -39.62
N GLY A 254 -31.56 6.19 -39.40
CA GLY A 254 -32.77 6.63 -40.10
C GLY A 254 -33.11 8.10 -39.85
N VAL A 255 -32.95 8.59 -38.61
CA VAL A 255 -33.17 10.01 -38.27
C VAL A 255 -32.15 10.93 -38.96
N TYR A 256 -30.85 10.58 -38.94
CA TYR A 256 -29.83 11.39 -39.60
C TYR A 256 -29.89 11.31 -41.13
N ALA A 257 -30.22 10.16 -41.71
CA ALA A 257 -30.46 10.00 -43.15
C ALA A 257 -31.62 10.91 -43.61
N ALA A 258 -32.75 10.90 -42.90
CA ALA A 258 -33.89 11.76 -43.23
C ALA A 258 -33.55 13.26 -43.11
N ARG A 259 -32.77 13.65 -42.09
CA ARG A 259 -32.27 15.03 -41.92
C ARG A 259 -31.36 15.46 -43.08
N ALA A 260 -30.40 14.62 -43.46
CA ALA A 260 -29.48 14.89 -44.58
C ALA A 260 -30.23 14.98 -45.92
N GLN A 261 -31.15 14.05 -46.18
CA GLN A 261 -31.96 14.03 -47.40
C GLN A 261 -32.90 15.25 -47.51
N GLN A 262 -33.51 15.68 -46.39
CA GLN A 262 -34.34 16.89 -46.35
C GLN A 262 -33.51 18.16 -46.61
N ALA A 263 -32.34 18.28 -45.99
CA ALA A 263 -31.43 19.40 -46.24
C ALA A 263 -30.98 19.43 -47.70
N LEU A 264 -30.59 18.27 -48.26
CA LEU A 264 -30.13 18.16 -49.64
C LEU A 264 -31.22 18.56 -50.65
N ALA A 265 -32.47 18.19 -50.38
CA ALA A 265 -33.61 18.56 -51.22
C ALA A 265 -33.89 20.07 -51.19
N SER A 266 -33.70 20.75 -50.05
CA SER A 266 -33.81 22.22 -49.98
C SER A 266 -32.63 22.88 -50.70
N ALA A 267 -31.39 22.54 -50.33
CA ALA A 267 -30.20 23.17 -50.89
C ALA A 267 -30.13 23.03 -52.42
N LYS A 268 -30.46 21.84 -52.97
CA LYS A 268 -30.58 21.66 -54.43
C LYS A 268 -31.64 22.56 -55.04
N LYS A 269 -32.88 22.55 -54.51
CA LYS A 269 -33.95 23.42 -55.01
C LYS A 269 -33.55 24.89 -54.98
N ASP A 270 -32.98 25.37 -53.88
CA ASP A 270 -32.61 26.77 -53.73
C ASP A 270 -31.43 27.13 -54.65
N ASN A 271 -30.52 26.19 -54.95
CA ASN A 271 -29.49 26.36 -55.97
C ASN A 271 -30.05 26.37 -57.41
N ASP A 272 -30.95 25.44 -57.72
CA ASP A 272 -31.56 25.24 -59.06
C ASP A 272 -32.49 26.41 -59.48
N PHE A 273 -32.99 27.21 -58.52
CA PHE A 273 -33.87 28.35 -58.77
C PHE A 273 -33.29 29.72 -58.41
N ILE A 274 -32.27 29.80 -57.53
CA ILE A 274 -31.73 31.07 -57.02
C ILE A 274 -30.23 31.18 -57.32
N TYR A 275 -29.41 30.36 -56.67
CA TYR A 275 -27.96 30.61 -56.57
C TYR A 275 -27.15 30.15 -57.79
N HIS A 276 -27.57 29.09 -58.47
CA HIS A 276 -26.91 28.51 -59.65
C HIS A 276 -25.41 28.22 -59.46
N GLU A 277 -24.96 27.94 -58.22
CA GLU A 277 -23.57 27.61 -57.93
C GLU A 277 -23.19 26.24 -58.50
N ARG A 278 -21.95 26.14 -58.99
CA ARG A 278 -21.38 24.88 -59.47
C ARG A 278 -21.05 23.97 -58.28
N VAL A 279 -21.80 22.89 -58.14
CA VAL A 279 -21.49 21.80 -57.20
C VAL A 279 -20.10 21.19 -57.55
N PRO A 280 -19.14 21.14 -56.62
CA PRO A 280 -17.83 20.52 -56.84
C PRO A 280 -17.90 18.99 -56.74
N ASP A 281 -16.88 18.31 -57.25
CA ASP A 281 -16.66 16.88 -56.97
C ASP A 281 -16.31 16.70 -55.48
N VAL A 282 -16.78 15.62 -54.85
CA VAL A 282 -16.45 15.26 -53.46
C VAL A 282 -14.93 15.20 -53.24
N LYS A 283 -14.16 14.76 -54.24
CA LYS A 283 -12.69 14.71 -54.21
C LYS A 283 -12.00 16.07 -54.26
N ALA A 284 -12.74 17.13 -54.63
CA ALA A 284 -12.24 18.51 -54.66
C ALA A 284 -12.61 19.31 -53.39
N LEU A 285 -13.34 18.69 -52.43
CA LEU A 285 -13.67 19.30 -51.16
C LEU A 285 -12.45 19.44 -50.25
N ALA A 286 -12.38 20.54 -49.49
CA ALA A 286 -11.37 20.69 -48.46
C ALA A 286 -11.60 19.67 -47.32
N PRO A 287 -10.55 19.04 -46.78
CA PRO A 287 -10.69 18.06 -45.70
C PRO A 287 -11.20 18.72 -44.41
N ILE A 288 -12.09 18.04 -43.69
CA ILE A 288 -12.60 18.51 -42.41
C ILE A 288 -11.47 18.45 -41.37
N GLY A 289 -11.16 19.59 -40.73
CA GLY A 289 -10.17 19.64 -39.65
C GLY A 289 -10.59 18.77 -38.46
N LYS A 290 -9.63 18.28 -37.67
CA LYS A 290 -9.88 17.29 -36.61
C LYS A 290 -9.60 17.85 -35.21
N ALA A 291 -10.38 17.44 -34.21
CA ALA A 291 -10.32 17.99 -32.85
C ALA A 291 -10.32 16.90 -31.77
N ALA A 292 -9.12 16.50 -31.30
CA ALA A 292 -8.93 15.49 -30.25
C ALA A 292 -9.20 16.07 -28.83
N ILE A 293 -10.39 15.77 -28.29
CA ILE A 293 -10.73 16.05 -26.88
C ILE A 293 -10.51 14.80 -26.02
N ALA A 294 -10.86 13.62 -26.53
CA ALA A 294 -10.53 12.35 -25.88
C ALA A 294 -9.02 12.08 -25.95
N LYS A 295 -8.34 12.30 -24.83
CA LYS A 295 -6.91 12.02 -24.64
C LYS A 295 -6.72 10.87 -23.64
N LEU A 296 -5.63 10.12 -23.79
CA LEU A 296 -5.14 9.27 -22.72
C LEU A 296 -4.81 10.15 -21.50
N LEU A 297 -5.18 9.66 -20.32
CA LEU A 297 -4.95 10.28 -19.03
C LEU A 297 -3.73 9.62 -18.37
N PRO A 298 -2.92 10.35 -17.59
CA PRO A 298 -1.91 9.71 -16.76
C PRO A 298 -2.59 8.77 -15.75
N ALA A 299 -1.94 7.65 -15.44
CA ALA A 299 -2.34 6.84 -14.30
C ALA A 299 -2.21 7.69 -13.02
N PRO A 300 -3.25 7.73 -12.15
CA PRO A 300 -3.11 8.36 -10.84
C PRO A 300 -2.16 7.52 -9.96
N GLU A 301 -1.56 8.17 -8.97
CA GLU A 301 -0.70 7.53 -7.96
C GLU A 301 -1.44 6.41 -7.20
N HIS A 302 -2.72 6.66 -6.91
CA HIS A 302 -3.67 5.72 -6.32
C HIS A 302 -5.00 5.85 -7.09
N TYR A 303 -5.64 4.73 -7.45
CA TYR A 303 -6.93 4.77 -8.14
C TYR A 303 -8.11 4.94 -7.16
N SER A 304 -7.95 4.52 -5.90
CA SER A 304 -8.96 4.68 -4.85
C SER A 304 -8.87 6.02 -4.14
N LYS A 305 -10.03 6.56 -3.73
CA LYS A 305 -10.18 7.95 -3.26
C LYS A 305 -9.67 8.17 -1.83
N ASP A 306 -9.73 7.12 -1.02
CA ASP A 306 -9.35 7.09 0.39
C ASP A 306 -8.40 5.90 0.64
N PHE A 307 -7.31 5.81 -0.15
CA PHE A 307 -6.36 4.70 -0.03
C PHE A 307 -5.75 4.63 1.38
N ARG A 308 -5.60 3.40 1.89
CA ARG A 308 -4.96 3.10 3.17
C ARG A 308 -4.21 1.78 3.03
N ASP A 309 -2.90 1.86 3.11
CA ASP A 309 -2.01 0.72 3.05
C ASP A 309 -2.05 -0.08 4.37
N LEU A 310 -2.56 -1.31 4.28
CA LEU A 310 -2.62 -2.29 5.37
C LEU A 310 -1.23 -2.67 5.92
N PHE A 311 -0.16 -2.42 5.16
CA PHE A 311 1.22 -2.78 5.51
C PHE A 311 2.13 -1.55 5.67
N ALA A 312 1.58 -0.37 5.98
CA ALA A 312 2.34 0.89 6.08
C ALA A 312 3.48 0.90 7.13
N GLN A 313 3.49 -0.07 8.06
CA GLN A 313 4.54 -0.25 9.07
C GLN A 313 5.68 -1.17 8.62
N LEU A 314 5.52 -1.93 7.53
CA LEU A 314 6.62 -2.71 6.95
C LEU A 314 7.59 -1.77 6.21
N THR A 315 8.89 -2.00 6.36
CA THR A 315 9.95 -1.21 5.71
C THR A 315 10.10 -1.64 4.25
N PRO A 316 10.00 -0.74 3.24
CA PRO A 316 10.20 -1.10 1.84
C PRO A 316 11.58 -1.70 1.55
N VAL A 317 11.66 -2.63 0.60
CA VAL A 317 12.88 -3.40 0.30
C VAL A 317 14.09 -2.53 -0.07
N PRO A 318 13.96 -1.44 -0.87
CA PRO A 318 15.08 -0.53 -1.12
C PRO A 318 15.66 0.10 0.16
N VAL A 319 14.83 0.32 1.19
CA VAL A 319 15.26 0.84 2.49
C VAL A 319 15.95 -0.25 3.30
N GLN A 320 15.45 -1.49 3.29
CA GLN A 320 16.12 -2.63 3.94
C GLN A 320 17.51 -2.89 3.31
N GLN A 321 17.60 -2.89 1.98
CA GLN A 321 18.86 -3.06 1.25
C GLN A 321 19.85 -1.91 1.55
N ALA A 322 19.37 -0.67 1.61
CA ALA A 322 20.19 0.47 2.00
C ALA A 322 20.69 0.36 3.46
N MET A 323 19.85 -0.08 4.41
CA MET A 323 20.25 -0.30 5.80
C MET A 323 21.29 -1.42 5.94
N ALA A 324 21.10 -2.56 5.25
CA ALA A 324 22.06 -3.65 5.26
C ALA A 324 23.41 -3.24 4.64
N GLY A 325 23.39 -2.58 3.48
CA GLY A 325 24.59 -2.05 2.83
C GLY A 325 25.29 -0.93 3.62
N TYR A 326 24.58 -0.24 4.50
CA TYR A 326 25.13 0.74 5.44
C TYR A 326 25.83 0.06 6.63
N GLU A 327 25.23 -0.95 7.27
CA GLU A 327 25.84 -1.64 8.42
C GLU A 327 27.13 -2.39 8.03
N VAL A 328 27.23 -2.90 6.80
CA VAL A 328 28.49 -3.42 6.24
C VAL A 328 29.57 -2.33 6.21
N ARG A 329 29.29 -1.16 5.63
CA ARG A 329 30.26 -0.04 5.54
C ARG A 329 30.65 0.53 6.90
N LYS A 330 29.70 0.61 7.84
CA LYS A 330 29.98 0.99 9.24
C LYS A 330 30.95 0.00 9.89
N THR A 331 30.72 -1.30 9.72
CA THR A 331 31.57 -2.35 10.27
C THR A 331 32.97 -2.30 9.65
N GLU A 332 33.07 -2.10 8.34
CA GLU A 332 34.32 -1.93 7.61
C GLU A 332 35.11 -0.70 8.12
N LEU A 333 34.49 0.48 8.18
CA LEU A 333 35.10 1.72 8.68
C LEU A 333 35.63 1.58 10.11
N VAL A 334 34.81 1.05 11.03
CA VAL A 334 35.20 0.87 12.43
C VAL A 334 36.36 -0.13 12.55
N ASN A 335 36.31 -1.24 11.81
CA ASN A 335 37.40 -2.22 11.82
C ASN A 335 38.70 -1.65 11.23
N THR A 336 38.64 -0.83 10.17
CA THR A 336 39.81 -0.19 9.57
C THR A 336 40.50 0.76 10.55
N GLU A 337 39.76 1.70 11.15
CA GLU A 337 40.38 2.69 12.05
C GLU A 337 40.86 2.03 13.36
N VAL A 338 40.12 1.05 13.90
CA VAL A 338 40.57 0.24 15.05
C VAL A 338 41.82 -0.58 14.72
N GLY A 339 41.91 -1.13 13.50
CA GLY A 339 43.12 -1.80 13.01
C GLY A 339 44.33 -0.88 13.04
N ARG A 340 44.23 0.32 12.44
CA ARG A 340 45.29 1.33 12.42
C ARG A 340 45.76 1.74 13.82
N LEU A 341 44.84 1.95 14.76
CA LEU A 341 45.19 2.28 16.15
C LEU A 341 45.98 1.15 16.83
N ARG A 342 45.57 -0.12 16.61
CA ARG A 342 46.25 -1.30 17.16
C ARG A 342 47.63 -1.52 16.55
N GLU A 343 47.74 -1.46 15.22
CA GLU A 343 49.03 -1.57 14.50
C GLU A 343 50.02 -0.50 14.94
N ALA A 344 49.56 0.75 15.12
CA ALA A 344 50.40 1.83 15.60
C ALA A 344 50.83 1.64 17.06
N THR A 345 49.92 1.22 17.95
CA THR A 345 50.27 0.90 19.35
C THR A 345 51.23 -0.29 19.44
N GLN A 346 51.07 -1.30 18.58
CA GLN A 346 52.03 -2.41 18.47
C GLN A 346 53.40 -1.93 17.97
N THR A 347 53.43 -0.99 17.01
CA THR A 347 54.66 -0.37 16.51
C THR A 347 55.34 0.48 17.59
N LEU A 348 54.56 1.25 18.36
CA LEU A 348 55.03 2.04 19.50
C LEU A 348 55.70 1.13 20.55
N ASN A 349 55.00 0.07 20.97
CA ASN A 349 55.54 -0.92 21.90
C ASN A 349 56.80 -1.61 21.35
N GLY A 350 56.83 -1.95 20.06
CA GLY A 350 58.01 -2.55 19.42
C GLY A 350 59.25 -1.63 19.42
N VAL A 351 59.08 -0.33 19.15
CA VAL A 351 60.19 0.64 19.22
C VAL A 351 60.59 0.92 20.67
N LEU A 352 59.65 1.00 21.60
CA LEU A 352 59.94 1.17 23.02
C LEU A 352 60.73 -0.01 23.59
N ALA A 353 60.32 -1.24 23.27
CA ALA A 353 61.01 -2.44 23.70
C ALA A 353 62.39 -2.60 23.03
N SER A 354 62.59 -2.09 21.80
CA SER A 354 63.91 -2.09 21.14
C SER A 354 64.87 -1.03 21.72
N LEU A 355 64.34 0.06 22.26
CA LEU A 355 65.07 1.10 22.99
C LEU A 355 65.20 0.84 24.49
N ASN A 356 64.64 -0.27 24.98
CA ASN A 356 64.49 -0.63 26.39
C ASN A 356 63.81 0.48 27.23
N LEU A 357 62.66 1.02 26.83
CA LEU A 357 61.95 2.11 27.53
C LEU A 357 60.46 1.74 27.79
N PRO A 358 59.83 2.15 28.91
CA PRO A 358 60.34 3.00 30.02
C PRO A 358 61.43 2.35 30.87
N ALA A 359 61.66 1.05 30.67
CA ALA A 359 62.65 0.22 31.33
C ALA A 359 64.01 0.88 31.64
N ALA A 360 64.65 1.65 30.77
CA ALA A 360 65.99 2.23 31.00
C ALA A 360 66.01 3.41 32.00
N LEU A 361 64.83 3.91 32.39
CA LEU A 361 64.64 4.92 33.44
C LEU A 361 64.34 4.30 34.79
N GLU A 362 63.81 3.09 34.76
CA GLU A 362 63.46 2.32 35.94
C GLU A 362 64.43 1.13 36.11
N ASP A 363 65.43 1.00 35.22
CA ASP A 363 66.61 0.12 35.30
C ASP A 363 67.65 0.63 36.30
N THR A 364 67.20 0.83 37.53
CA THR A 364 67.70 -0.06 38.58
C THR A 364 67.12 -1.48 38.46
N SER A 365 65.97 -1.71 37.81
CA SER A 365 65.58 -2.97 37.12
C SER A 365 64.61 -2.79 35.91
N GLY A 366 65.00 -3.05 34.63
CA GLY A 366 64.08 -2.83 33.47
C GLY A 366 64.41 -3.45 32.08
N THR A 367 63.37 -3.91 31.33
CA THR A 367 63.40 -5.27 30.73
C THR A 367 62.80 -5.60 29.31
N ALA A 368 62.85 -4.75 28.28
CA ALA A 368 62.67 -5.04 26.82
C ALA A 368 61.55 -6.05 26.33
N LEU A 369 61.80 -7.05 25.44
CA LEU A 369 61.53 -7.06 23.97
C LEU A 369 60.10 -7.53 23.56
N PRO A 370 59.66 -7.38 22.28
CA PRO A 370 59.36 -8.58 21.47
C PRO A 370 59.58 -8.44 19.94
N SER A 371 59.33 -9.53 19.16
CA SER A 371 59.24 -9.48 17.69
C SER A 371 57.81 -9.83 17.19
N SER A 372 57.28 -9.04 16.25
CA SER A 372 55.88 -9.07 15.81
C SER A 372 55.50 -10.23 14.88
N ILE A 373 56.44 -11.10 14.48
CA ILE A 373 56.30 -11.97 13.29
C ILE A 373 56.34 -13.47 13.67
N ARG A 374 55.20 -13.94 14.19
CA ARG A 374 54.64 -15.31 14.21
C ARG A 374 53.53 -15.34 15.26
N GLU A 375 52.30 -14.92 14.98
CA GLU A 375 51.54 -14.93 13.73
C GLU A 375 51.40 -16.31 13.04
N LYS A 376 50.20 -16.78 12.73
CA LYS A 376 48.88 -16.50 13.36
C LYS A 376 47.95 -17.73 13.28
N ALA A 377 48.46 -18.87 12.79
CA ALA A 377 47.69 -20.07 12.47
C ALA A 377 48.14 -21.32 13.26
N ALA A 378 49.38 -21.37 13.72
CA ALA A 378 49.79 -22.29 14.80
C ALA A 378 49.27 -21.80 16.17
N HIS A 379 48.18 -21.04 16.22
CA HIS A 379 47.95 -20.05 17.27
C HIS A 379 47.76 -20.65 18.66
N ASP A 380 47.04 -21.76 18.81
CA ASP A 380 46.88 -22.39 20.13
C ASP A 380 48.17 -23.08 20.60
N SER A 381 48.94 -23.68 19.69
CA SER A 381 50.26 -24.24 20.01
C SER A 381 51.34 -23.16 20.16
N VAL A 382 51.12 -21.94 19.65
CA VAL A 382 52.00 -20.76 19.80
C VAL A 382 51.62 -19.89 20.99
N VAL A 383 50.35 -19.82 21.37
CA VAL A 383 49.91 -19.29 22.68
C VAL A 383 50.46 -20.20 23.77
N ARG A 384 50.36 -21.52 23.59
CA ARG A 384 50.98 -22.51 24.49
C ARG A 384 52.51 -22.45 24.46
N ALA A 385 53.16 -22.45 23.30
CA ALA A 385 54.63 -22.39 23.22
C ALA A 385 55.22 -21.01 23.61
N LYS A 386 54.52 -19.88 23.38
CA LYS A 386 54.91 -18.57 23.96
C LYS A 386 54.80 -18.62 25.47
N PHE A 387 53.71 -19.16 26.00
CA PHE A 387 53.55 -19.37 27.43
C PHE A 387 54.69 -20.24 27.98
N ASP A 388 54.91 -21.43 27.43
CA ASP A 388 55.94 -22.38 27.88
C ASP A 388 57.37 -21.81 27.75
N ALA A 389 57.69 -21.10 26.66
CA ALA A 389 59.01 -20.49 26.45
C ALA A 389 59.28 -19.28 27.34
N ASN A 390 58.26 -18.47 27.65
CA ASN A 390 58.38 -17.33 28.58
C ASN A 390 58.02 -17.72 30.03
N ARG A 391 57.67 -18.99 30.27
CA ARG A 391 57.11 -19.48 31.53
C ARG A 391 58.01 -19.15 32.72
N ALA A 392 59.31 -19.34 32.58
CA ALA A 392 60.28 -19.00 33.63
C ALA A 392 60.26 -17.51 34.00
N GLY A 393 60.09 -16.61 33.02
CA GLY A 393 59.95 -15.17 33.25
C GLY A 393 58.61 -14.78 33.86
N ILE A 394 57.52 -15.41 33.43
CA ILE A 394 56.17 -15.18 33.99
C ILE A 394 56.08 -15.73 35.42
N GLU A 395 56.60 -16.94 35.68
CA GLU A 395 56.68 -17.53 37.02
C GLU A 395 57.58 -16.69 37.94
N LEU A 396 58.69 -16.15 37.43
CA LEU A 396 59.57 -15.25 38.18
C LEU A 396 58.91 -13.91 38.51
N LEU A 397 58.18 -13.29 37.57
CA LEU A 397 57.32 -12.12 37.82
C LEU A 397 56.19 -12.40 38.83
N SER A 398 55.76 -13.66 38.98
CA SER A 398 54.69 -14.04 39.91
C SER A 398 55.17 -14.35 41.34
N LYS A 399 56.48 -14.28 41.61
CA LYS A 399 57.05 -14.46 42.95
C LYS A 399 56.86 -13.21 43.81
N SER A 400 57.14 -13.32 45.11
CA SER A 400 57.18 -12.14 45.98
C SER A 400 58.34 -11.21 45.61
N GLU A 401 58.18 -9.92 45.93
CA GLU A 401 59.16 -8.85 45.66
C GLU A 401 60.57 -9.19 46.18
N SER A 402 60.66 -9.80 47.37
CA SER A 402 61.90 -10.25 47.98
C SER A 402 62.57 -11.41 47.22
N GLU A 403 61.80 -12.33 46.64
CA GLU A 403 62.32 -13.45 45.84
C GLU A 403 62.75 -13.01 44.44
N LEU A 404 62.04 -12.04 43.85
CA LEU A 404 62.39 -11.43 42.56
C LEU A 404 63.67 -10.59 42.68
N ALA A 405 63.80 -9.81 43.75
CA ALA A 405 65.03 -9.08 44.08
C ALA A 405 66.23 -10.02 44.31
N ALA A 406 66.03 -11.13 45.04
CA ALA A 406 67.08 -12.12 45.29
C ALA A 406 67.54 -12.89 44.03
N ALA A 407 66.66 -13.03 43.03
CA ALA A 407 66.99 -13.66 41.75
C ALA A 407 67.78 -12.75 40.78
N THR A 408 67.92 -11.46 41.09
CA THR A 408 68.47 -10.45 40.18
C THR A 408 70.00 -10.30 40.31
N PRO A 409 70.80 -10.46 39.23
CA PRO A 409 72.25 -10.23 39.24
C PRO A 409 72.61 -8.80 39.65
N GLN A 410 73.32 -8.62 40.77
CA GLN A 410 73.73 -7.29 41.25
C GLN A 410 74.71 -6.62 40.30
N GLY A 411 74.44 -5.35 39.98
CA GLY A 411 75.34 -4.47 39.21
C GLY A 411 75.85 -3.31 40.07
N HIS A 412 76.85 -2.59 39.57
CA HIS A 412 77.28 -1.30 40.13
C HIS A 412 77.08 -0.23 39.06
N SER A 413 76.16 0.71 39.31
CA SER A 413 75.90 1.86 38.44
C SER A 413 76.85 3.02 38.75
N SER A 414 77.29 3.71 37.70
CA SER A 414 78.20 4.87 37.78
C SER A 414 77.58 6.16 37.25
N VAL A 415 76.25 6.21 37.09
CA VAL A 415 75.49 7.36 36.59
C VAL A 415 74.31 7.63 37.53
N ASP A 416 74.11 8.91 37.84
CA ASP A 416 73.01 9.40 38.67
C ASP A 416 71.69 9.46 37.87
N GLY A 417 70.60 9.01 38.49
CA GLY A 417 69.24 9.08 37.94
C GLY A 417 68.74 10.51 37.73
N GLY A 418 69.41 11.51 38.31
CA GLY A 418 69.18 12.94 38.07
C GLY A 418 69.56 13.47 36.68
N SER A 419 70.14 12.66 35.77
CA SER A 419 70.53 13.10 34.42
C SER A 419 69.40 13.84 33.66
N PRO A 420 69.69 14.98 33.00
CA PRO A 420 68.70 15.67 32.16
C PRO A 420 68.14 14.80 31.03
N ALA A 421 68.94 13.87 30.48
CA ALA A 421 68.48 12.94 29.45
C ALA A 421 67.50 11.90 30.03
N ALA A 422 67.75 11.44 31.26
CA ALA A 422 66.81 10.55 31.97
C ALA A 422 65.50 11.28 32.32
N GLN A 423 65.56 12.50 32.85
CA GLN A 423 64.37 13.30 33.14
C GLN A 423 63.54 13.59 31.88
N ARG A 424 64.22 13.95 30.77
CA ARG A 424 63.60 14.13 29.45
C ARG A 424 62.89 12.86 28.97
N LEU A 425 63.57 11.72 29.03
CA LEU A 425 63.00 10.42 28.66
C LEU A 425 61.80 10.05 29.55
N LYS A 426 61.81 10.34 30.87
CA LYS A 426 60.68 10.03 31.76
C LYS A 426 59.41 10.81 31.41
N ALA A 427 59.54 12.10 31.09
CA ALA A 427 58.43 12.90 30.57
C ALA A 427 57.91 12.41 29.20
N LEU A 428 58.78 11.81 28.38
CA LEU A 428 58.37 11.18 27.11
C LEU A 428 57.62 9.86 27.34
N MET A 429 57.96 9.08 28.37
CA MET A 429 57.22 7.86 28.73
C MET A 429 55.83 8.12 29.30
N GLU A 430 55.66 9.18 30.09
CA GLU A 430 54.33 9.61 30.55
C GLU A 430 53.42 10.00 29.36
N ARG A 431 53.98 10.64 28.34
CA ARG A 431 53.29 10.91 27.06
C ARG A 431 52.98 9.65 26.25
N VAL A 432 53.79 8.59 26.36
CA VAL A 432 53.51 7.28 25.74
C VAL A 432 52.27 6.64 26.36
N GLU A 433 52.20 6.54 27.69
CA GLU A 433 51.05 5.93 28.37
C GLU A 433 49.78 6.77 28.21
N THR A 434 49.92 8.10 28.12
CA THR A 434 48.82 9.00 27.73
C THR A 434 48.26 8.62 26.35
N ILE A 435 49.10 8.54 25.31
CA ILE A 435 48.66 8.16 23.94
C ILE A 435 48.05 6.75 23.89
N LYS A 436 48.55 5.80 24.68
CA LYS A 436 47.93 4.46 24.80
C LYS A 436 46.52 4.53 25.38
N SER A 437 46.36 5.23 26.51
CA SER A 437 45.07 5.42 27.19
C SER A 437 44.04 6.14 26.31
N ASP A 438 44.46 7.21 25.62
CA ASP A 438 43.62 7.94 24.67
C ASP A 438 43.12 7.04 23.53
N ARG A 439 43.95 6.09 23.06
CA ARG A 439 43.57 5.14 22.01
C ARG A 439 42.62 4.05 22.49
N ASP A 440 42.74 3.56 23.72
CA ASP A 440 41.76 2.63 24.29
C ASP A 440 40.38 3.30 24.45
N VAL A 441 40.36 4.58 24.84
CA VAL A 441 39.15 5.41 24.86
C VAL A 441 38.61 5.62 23.43
N LEU A 442 39.46 5.90 22.45
CA LEU A 442 39.08 6.13 21.06
C LEU A 442 38.56 4.85 20.37
N GLU A 443 39.17 3.68 20.61
CA GLU A 443 38.64 2.37 20.18
C GLU A 443 37.25 2.14 20.79
N CYS A 444 37.07 2.45 22.08
CA CYS A 444 35.77 2.34 22.73
C CYS A 444 34.72 3.31 22.14
N GLN A 445 35.10 4.53 21.75
CA GLN A 445 34.20 5.49 21.10
C GLN A 445 33.85 5.06 19.67
N LEU A 446 34.82 4.61 18.86
CA LEU A 446 34.60 4.09 17.51
C LEU A 446 33.62 2.90 17.52
N LYS A 447 33.73 2.00 18.51
CA LYS A 447 32.87 0.82 18.65
C LYS A 447 31.49 1.08 19.25
N ARG A 448 31.30 2.17 20.01
CA ARG A 448 30.04 2.49 20.72
C ARG A 448 29.24 3.62 20.07
N THR A 449 29.83 4.41 19.18
CA THR A 449 29.13 5.43 18.40
C THR A 449 28.11 4.80 17.45
N VAL A 450 26.88 5.29 17.51
CA VAL A 450 25.79 4.93 16.59
C VAL A 450 25.18 6.25 16.06
N PRO A 451 25.11 6.48 14.73
CA PRO A 451 24.50 7.69 14.18
C PRO A 451 23.02 7.77 14.53
N SER A 452 22.53 8.98 14.81
CA SER A 452 21.17 9.26 15.31
C SER A 452 20.05 9.11 14.24
N ALA A 453 20.34 8.52 13.08
CA ALA A 453 19.50 8.58 11.89
C ALA A 453 18.58 7.35 11.73
N ARG A 454 17.27 7.53 11.86
CA ARG A 454 16.23 6.53 11.52
C ARG A 454 15.88 6.48 10.01
N ARG A 455 16.86 6.73 9.14
CA ARG A 455 16.70 6.82 7.67
C ARG A 455 17.88 6.15 6.97
N PRO A 456 17.77 5.76 5.68
CA PRO A 456 18.91 5.24 4.92
C PRO A 456 20.06 6.25 4.98
N VAL A 457 21.17 5.82 5.58
CA VAL A 457 22.27 6.69 6.01
C VAL A 457 23.22 6.93 4.84
N SER A 458 23.46 8.20 4.49
CA SER A 458 24.40 8.57 3.43
C SER A 458 25.86 8.39 3.87
N GLU A 459 26.77 8.26 2.90
CA GLU A 459 28.22 8.26 3.12
C GLU A 459 28.69 9.56 3.80
N GLU A 460 28.08 10.68 3.45
CA GLU A 460 28.23 11.98 4.12
C GLU A 460 27.82 11.92 5.61
N THR A 461 26.76 11.19 5.96
CA THR A 461 26.34 11.02 7.37
C THR A 461 27.34 10.16 8.14
N LEU A 462 27.93 9.12 7.52
CA LEU A 462 29.05 8.37 8.09
C LEU A 462 30.28 9.26 8.29
N ALA A 463 30.65 10.04 7.27
CA ALA A 463 31.76 10.99 7.32
C ALA A 463 31.58 12.04 8.42
N THR A 464 30.36 12.55 8.62
CA THR A 464 30.04 13.52 9.68
C THR A 464 30.08 12.87 11.07
N THR A 465 29.48 11.68 11.21
CA THR A 465 29.38 10.96 12.49
C THR A 465 30.74 10.50 13.00
N TYR A 466 31.55 9.90 12.14
CA TYR A 466 32.85 9.34 12.53
C TYR A 466 34.03 10.29 12.25
N GLY A 467 33.85 11.37 11.48
CA GLY A 467 34.93 12.25 11.02
C GLY A 467 35.81 12.79 12.14
N HIS A 468 35.23 13.24 13.25
CA HIS A 468 35.98 13.70 14.41
C HIS A 468 36.84 12.59 15.05
N LEU A 469 36.31 11.35 15.14
CA LEU A 469 37.06 10.18 15.64
C LEU A 469 38.18 9.77 14.67
N ARG A 470 37.96 9.89 13.36
CA ARG A 470 38.97 9.64 12.32
C ARG A 470 40.09 10.69 12.35
N THR A 471 39.75 11.96 12.60
CA THR A 471 40.72 13.04 12.81
C THR A 471 41.54 12.79 14.06
N ALA A 472 40.90 12.50 15.20
CA ALA A 472 41.60 12.15 16.44
C ALA A 472 42.51 10.91 16.29
N ALA A 473 42.10 9.92 15.49
CA ALA A 473 42.94 8.77 15.15
C ALA A 473 44.18 9.19 14.34
N ALA A 474 44.01 10.04 13.32
CA ALA A 474 45.13 10.56 12.53
C ALA A 474 46.08 11.45 13.35
N GLU A 475 45.55 12.29 14.24
CA GLU A 475 46.33 13.11 15.16
C GLU A 475 47.11 12.25 16.17
N SER A 476 46.48 11.21 16.73
CA SER A 476 47.14 10.24 17.62
C SER A 476 48.26 9.45 16.91
N LEU A 477 48.13 9.21 15.60
CA LEU A 477 49.18 8.59 14.78
C LEU A 477 50.37 9.55 14.57
N ALA A 478 50.11 10.78 14.12
CA ALA A 478 51.15 11.79 13.90
C ALA A 478 51.87 12.19 15.22
N ALA A 479 51.14 12.22 16.34
CA ALA A 479 51.70 12.45 17.67
C ALA A 479 52.66 11.32 18.08
N GLN A 480 52.35 10.06 17.74
CA GLN A 480 53.27 8.93 17.95
C GLN A 480 54.54 9.07 17.10
N GLU A 481 54.45 9.40 15.81
CA GLU A 481 55.64 9.51 14.95
C GLU A 481 56.63 10.54 15.50
N LYS A 482 56.12 11.71 15.91
CA LYS A 482 56.92 12.75 16.56
C LYS A 482 57.49 12.28 17.91
N LEU A 483 56.67 11.64 18.74
CA LEU A 483 57.09 11.15 20.06
C LEU A 483 58.17 10.07 19.94
N LEU A 484 58.08 9.17 18.95
CA LEU A 484 59.11 8.15 18.68
C LEU A 484 60.44 8.78 18.27
N ALA A 485 60.43 9.85 17.45
CA ALA A 485 61.65 10.58 17.12
C ALA A 485 62.26 11.30 18.34
N GLU A 486 61.43 11.95 19.16
CA GLU A 486 61.86 12.59 20.43
C GLU A 486 62.48 11.56 21.41
N ILE A 487 61.91 10.34 21.49
CA ILE A 487 62.42 9.23 22.32
C ILE A 487 63.73 8.67 21.76
N GLN A 488 63.83 8.46 20.44
CA GLN A 488 65.07 7.97 19.81
C GLN A 488 66.22 8.94 20.03
N GLU A 489 66.02 10.24 19.82
CA GLU A 489 67.05 11.26 20.07
C GLU A 489 67.52 11.20 21.53
N ALA A 490 66.60 11.33 22.49
CA ALA A 490 66.91 11.35 23.91
C ALA A 490 67.53 10.03 24.41
N ASN A 491 67.18 8.88 23.83
CA ASN A 491 67.83 7.61 24.17
C ASN A 491 69.26 7.53 23.62
N THR A 492 69.54 8.04 22.42
CA THR A 492 70.94 8.12 21.93
C THR A 492 71.78 9.10 22.72
N GLU A 493 71.19 10.08 23.40
CA GLU A 493 71.86 10.95 24.37
C GLU A 493 72.14 10.22 25.69
N PHE A 494 71.15 9.54 26.25
CA PHE A 494 71.27 8.76 27.49
C PHE A 494 72.28 7.60 27.38
N VAL A 495 72.26 6.83 26.30
CA VAL A 495 73.19 5.71 26.08
C VAL A 495 74.65 6.17 26.00
N LYS A 496 74.92 7.38 25.46
CA LYS A 496 76.28 7.99 25.46
C LYS A 496 76.77 8.31 26.88
N GLN A 497 75.87 8.53 27.84
CA GLN A 497 76.19 8.81 29.24
C GLN A 497 76.38 7.53 30.07
N ARG A 498 75.71 6.42 29.71
CA ARG A 498 75.70 5.16 30.50
C ARG A 498 76.99 4.35 30.41
N GLY A 499 77.62 4.29 29.23
CA GLY A 499 78.76 3.40 28.94
C GLY A 499 78.35 1.92 28.80
N SER A 500 79.16 1.11 28.12
CA SER A 500 78.78 -0.26 27.69
C SER A 500 78.93 -1.35 28.77
N GLY A 501 78.61 -1.04 30.02
CA GLY A 501 78.93 -1.86 31.21
C GLY A 501 77.73 -2.50 31.93
N GLY A 502 76.86 -3.25 31.23
CA GLY A 502 75.63 -3.82 31.83
C GLY A 502 75.22 -5.25 31.44
N SER A 503 75.92 -5.88 30.49
CA SER A 503 75.42 -6.97 29.62
C SER A 503 74.51 -8.05 30.25
N GLN A 504 74.86 -8.66 31.39
CA GLN A 504 74.03 -9.73 31.98
C GLN A 504 72.81 -9.21 32.76
N ARG A 505 72.96 -8.11 33.53
CA ARG A 505 71.81 -7.48 34.18
C ARG A 505 70.86 -6.97 33.11
N GLU A 506 71.38 -6.27 32.10
CA GLU A 506 70.71 -5.83 30.87
C GLU A 506 70.40 -6.98 29.86
N THR A 507 70.31 -8.24 30.33
CA THR A 507 69.76 -9.37 29.55
C THR A 507 68.71 -10.15 30.34
N MET A 508 68.92 -10.42 31.64
CA MET A 508 67.79 -10.83 32.51
C MET A 508 66.76 -9.70 32.60
N PHE A 509 67.26 -8.47 32.75
CA PHE A 509 66.55 -7.24 32.42
C PHE A 509 66.59 -6.94 30.91
N LYS A 510 66.34 -7.98 30.10
CA LYS A 510 65.56 -7.96 28.85
C LYS A 510 64.48 -9.08 28.75
N ASP A 511 64.43 -10.04 29.67
CA ASP A 511 63.52 -11.21 29.58
C ASP A 511 62.20 -11.08 30.37
N LEU A 512 62.18 -10.44 31.54
CA LEU A 512 60.93 -10.20 32.33
C LEU A 512 59.87 -9.28 31.68
N ALA A 513 60.18 -8.13 31.06
CA ALA A 513 59.14 -7.31 30.42
C ALA A 513 58.74 -7.89 29.05
N THR A 514 59.63 -8.64 28.38
CA THR A 514 59.20 -9.62 27.37
C THR A 514 58.11 -10.53 27.95
N ALA A 515 58.33 -11.11 29.13
CA ALA A 515 57.35 -11.96 29.81
C ALA A 515 56.07 -11.21 30.27
N HIS A 516 56.15 -9.93 30.67
CA HIS A 516 54.99 -9.08 31.00
C HIS A 516 54.13 -8.76 29.77
N ASP A 517 54.76 -8.34 28.68
CA ASP A 517 54.09 -7.95 27.46
C ASP A 517 53.52 -9.18 26.75
N VAL A 518 54.27 -10.29 26.75
CA VAL A 518 53.78 -11.61 26.34
C VAL A 518 52.65 -12.10 27.25
N PHE A 519 52.71 -11.92 28.57
CA PHE A 519 51.59 -12.25 29.46
C PHE A 519 50.34 -11.43 29.14
N THR A 520 50.50 -10.13 28.86
CA THR A 520 49.39 -9.23 28.50
C THR A 520 48.81 -9.58 27.12
N GLU A 521 49.66 -9.89 26.14
CA GLU A 521 49.28 -10.40 24.81
C GLU A 521 48.52 -11.74 24.93
N LEU A 522 49.09 -12.72 25.65
CA LEU A 522 48.46 -14.03 25.90
C LEU A 522 47.10 -13.87 26.59
N ARG A 523 46.98 -12.99 27.59
CA ARG A 523 45.73 -12.68 28.28
C ARG A 523 44.69 -12.02 27.36
N GLY A 524 45.12 -11.23 26.37
CA GLY A 524 44.28 -10.71 25.30
C GLY A 524 43.80 -11.81 24.35
N ASN A 525 44.75 -12.55 23.76
CA ASN A 525 44.51 -13.65 22.83
C ASN A 525 43.58 -14.73 23.42
N LEU A 526 43.76 -15.08 24.70
CA LEU A 526 42.91 -16.04 25.42
C LEU A 526 41.48 -15.52 25.63
N LYS A 527 41.28 -14.22 25.89
CA LYS A 527 39.94 -13.62 25.98
C LYS A 527 39.24 -13.59 24.62
N GLU A 528 39.97 -13.28 23.55
CA GLU A 528 39.44 -13.26 22.18
C GLU A 528 39.08 -14.67 21.70
N GLY A 529 39.95 -15.65 21.93
CA GLY A 529 39.67 -17.07 21.67
C GLY A 529 38.48 -17.60 22.47
N MET A 530 38.38 -17.26 23.76
CA MET A 530 37.24 -17.63 24.60
C MET A 530 35.93 -17.02 24.08
N LYS A 531 35.94 -15.75 23.63
CA LYS A 531 34.78 -15.12 22.98
C LYS A 531 34.43 -15.86 21.68
N PHE A 532 35.40 -16.14 20.82
CA PHE A 532 35.20 -16.86 19.56
C PHE A 532 34.54 -18.23 19.79
N TYR A 533 35.03 -19.04 20.74
CA TYR A 533 34.43 -20.35 21.02
C TYR A 533 33.03 -20.26 21.64
N ASN A 534 32.74 -19.24 22.46
CA ASN A 534 31.40 -19.00 22.98
C ASN A 534 30.41 -18.59 21.86
N ASP A 535 30.79 -17.66 21.00
CA ASP A 535 29.97 -17.21 19.86
C ASP A 535 29.75 -18.36 18.86
N LEU A 536 30.80 -19.13 18.55
CA LEU A 536 30.75 -20.32 17.70
C LEU A 536 29.83 -21.40 18.30
N THR A 537 29.84 -21.58 19.62
CA THR A 537 28.95 -22.54 20.29
C THR A 537 27.48 -22.16 20.12
N GLN A 538 27.12 -20.88 20.25
CA GLN A 538 25.76 -20.40 19.98
C GLN A 538 25.35 -20.62 18.51
N LEU A 539 26.28 -20.38 17.58
CA LEU A 539 26.04 -20.61 16.15
C LEU A 539 25.86 -22.10 15.83
N LEU A 540 26.66 -22.98 16.45
CA LEU A 540 26.56 -24.43 16.31
C LEU A 540 25.30 -25.02 16.94
N LEU A 541 24.86 -24.52 18.10
CA LEU A 541 23.56 -24.89 18.70
C LEU A 541 22.40 -24.49 17.78
N THR A 542 22.46 -23.28 17.22
CA THR A 542 21.46 -22.79 16.24
C THR A 542 21.44 -23.66 14.97
N PHE A 543 22.61 -24.12 14.50
CA PHE A 543 22.72 -25.03 13.36
C PHE A 543 22.23 -26.44 13.70
N GLN A 544 22.58 -26.97 14.87
CA GLN A 544 22.14 -28.28 15.37
C GLN A 544 20.62 -28.36 15.46
N ASN A 545 19.97 -27.32 15.97
CA ASN A 545 18.51 -27.22 16.01
C ASN A 545 17.91 -27.28 14.60
N LYS A 546 18.42 -26.49 13.65
CA LYS A 546 17.96 -26.51 12.24
C LYS A 546 18.15 -27.87 11.56
N VAL A 547 19.24 -28.58 11.85
CA VAL A 547 19.47 -29.95 11.36
C VAL A 547 18.50 -30.95 12.01
N SER A 548 18.25 -30.81 13.31
CA SER A 548 17.26 -31.61 14.04
C SER A 548 15.85 -31.42 13.48
N ASP A 549 15.42 -30.17 13.28
CA ASP A 549 14.12 -29.81 12.71
C ASP A 549 13.95 -30.35 11.28
N PHE A 550 14.99 -30.25 10.45
CA PHE A 550 14.98 -30.82 9.09
C PHE A 550 14.87 -32.35 9.11
N CYS A 551 15.63 -33.02 9.97
CA CYS A 551 15.56 -34.47 10.15
C CYS A 551 14.21 -34.92 10.70
N PHE A 552 13.61 -34.16 11.63
CA PHE A 552 12.26 -34.41 12.14
C PHE A 552 11.22 -34.25 11.04
N ALA A 553 11.22 -33.13 10.30
CA ALA A 553 10.29 -32.89 9.20
C ALA A 553 10.38 -33.97 8.11
N ARG A 554 11.60 -34.40 7.73
CA ARG A 554 11.82 -35.51 6.78
C ARG A 554 11.35 -36.86 7.33
N LYS A 555 11.40 -37.07 8.65
CA LYS A 555 10.84 -38.27 9.29
C LYS A 555 9.31 -38.24 9.27
N THR A 556 8.68 -37.10 9.58
CA THR A 556 7.22 -36.93 9.47
C THR A 556 6.72 -37.13 8.04
N GLU A 557 7.37 -36.52 7.05
CA GLU A 557 7.06 -36.68 5.62
C GLU A 557 7.19 -38.16 5.18
N LYS A 558 8.23 -38.88 5.63
CA LYS A 558 8.35 -40.33 5.42
C LYS A 558 7.19 -41.10 6.06
N GLU A 559 6.80 -40.76 7.27
CA GLU A 559 5.72 -41.46 7.99
C GLU A 559 4.34 -41.19 7.36
N GLU A 560 4.09 -39.98 6.85
CA GLU A 560 2.91 -39.68 6.02
C GLU A 560 2.94 -40.45 4.69
N LEU A 561 4.06 -40.47 3.98
CA LEU A 561 4.22 -41.24 2.73
C LEU A 561 4.00 -42.75 2.93
N MET A 562 4.54 -43.35 4.00
CA MET A 562 4.29 -44.75 4.32
C MET A 562 2.81 -45.02 4.69
N LYS A 563 2.15 -44.07 5.37
CA LYS A 563 0.74 -44.17 5.74
C LYS A 563 -0.18 -44.07 4.51
N ASP A 564 0.10 -43.18 3.57
CA ASP A 564 -0.62 -43.09 2.29
C ASP A 564 -0.37 -44.32 1.40
N MET A 565 0.86 -44.83 1.34
CA MET A 565 1.16 -46.06 0.59
C MET A 565 0.45 -47.28 1.19
N THR A 566 0.43 -47.42 2.52
CA THR A 566 -0.30 -48.49 3.23
C THR A 566 -1.81 -48.36 3.02
N SER A 567 -2.36 -47.14 3.07
CA SER A 567 -3.77 -46.86 2.80
C SER A 567 -4.15 -47.14 1.33
N THR A 568 -3.21 -46.94 0.40
CA THR A 568 -3.40 -47.26 -1.02
C THR A 568 -3.42 -48.77 -1.26
N LEU A 569 -2.51 -49.51 -0.62
CA LEU A 569 -2.47 -50.98 -0.66
C LEU A 569 -3.73 -51.61 -0.04
N ALA A 570 -4.20 -51.09 1.10
CA ALA A 570 -5.44 -51.53 1.74
C ALA A 570 -6.66 -51.33 0.82
N ASN A 571 -6.73 -50.19 0.11
CA ASN A 571 -7.79 -49.95 -0.87
C ASN A 571 -7.69 -50.82 -2.14
N GLN A 572 -6.48 -51.30 -2.51
CA GLN A 572 -6.31 -52.20 -3.66
C GLN A 572 -6.79 -53.64 -3.38
N GLN A 573 -6.81 -54.10 -2.12
CA GLN A 573 -7.37 -55.41 -1.76
C GLN A 573 -8.91 -55.44 -1.69
N ALA A 574 -9.59 -54.31 -1.93
CA ALA A 574 -11.05 -54.17 -1.93
C ALA A 574 -11.62 -53.87 -3.34
N GLY A 575 -11.04 -54.46 -4.39
CA GLY A 575 -11.47 -54.32 -5.80
C GLY A 575 -12.07 -55.60 -6.39
N SER A 576 -13.25 -55.49 -7.02
CA SER A 576 -14.03 -56.61 -7.58
C SER A 576 -13.33 -57.37 -8.72
N ALA A 577 -13.56 -58.69 -8.79
CA ALA A 577 -12.99 -59.58 -9.81
C ALA A 577 -13.39 -59.24 -11.26
N PRO A 578 -12.53 -59.50 -12.27
CA PRO A 578 -12.84 -59.25 -13.69
C PRO A 578 -13.86 -60.23 -14.27
N LYS A 579 -14.58 -59.79 -15.31
CA LYS A 579 -15.49 -60.62 -16.12
C LYS A 579 -14.82 -60.97 -17.46
N ALA A 580 -14.91 -62.23 -17.88
CA ALA A 580 -14.14 -62.76 -19.03
C ALA A 580 -14.82 -62.53 -20.41
N PRO A 581 -14.03 -62.44 -21.50
CA PRO A 581 -14.46 -62.74 -22.88
C PRO A 581 -14.30 -64.24 -23.22
N GLU A 582 -14.91 -64.69 -24.33
CA GLU A 582 -15.08 -66.11 -24.66
C GLU A 582 -14.19 -66.63 -25.82
N THR A 583 -14.19 -67.96 -25.97
CA THR A 583 -13.78 -68.85 -27.11
C THR A 583 -12.49 -69.68 -26.93
N PRO A 584 -12.43 -70.95 -27.42
CA PRO A 584 -13.50 -71.94 -27.67
C PRO A 584 -13.32 -73.24 -26.84
N THR A 585 -14.07 -74.31 -27.19
CA THR A 585 -14.35 -75.53 -26.40
C THR A 585 -13.32 -76.69 -26.52
N PRO A 586 -13.39 -77.78 -25.70
CA PRO A 586 -12.21 -78.54 -25.25
C PRO A 586 -11.99 -79.95 -25.86
N ALA A 587 -10.82 -80.54 -25.56
CA ALA A 587 -10.53 -81.98 -25.61
C ALA A 587 -10.52 -82.60 -24.18
N ALA A 588 -10.65 -83.93 -24.05
CA ALA A 588 -11.12 -84.54 -22.78
C ALA A 588 -10.47 -85.89 -22.38
N ARG A 589 -10.44 -86.16 -21.05
CA ARG A 589 -10.24 -87.46 -20.34
C ARG A 589 -8.83 -88.11 -20.47
N GLN A 590 -8.30 -88.92 -19.52
CA GLN A 590 -8.69 -89.34 -18.14
C GLN A 590 -7.42 -89.83 -17.35
N PRO A 591 -7.47 -90.02 -16.01
CA PRO A 591 -6.34 -90.44 -15.15
C PRO A 591 -6.28 -91.98 -14.91
N PRO A 592 -5.32 -92.53 -14.12
CA PRO A 592 -5.66 -93.01 -12.75
C PRO A 592 -4.48 -92.81 -11.69
N PRO A 593 -4.24 -93.60 -10.59
CA PRO A 593 -4.42 -93.04 -9.22
C PRO A 593 -3.49 -93.48 -8.02
N ARG A 594 -3.49 -92.66 -6.92
CA ARG A 594 -3.26 -93.00 -5.47
C ARG A 594 -1.89 -93.59 -5.00
N PRO A 595 -1.47 -93.47 -3.70
CA PRO A 595 -2.18 -93.91 -2.46
C PRO A 595 -2.15 -92.97 -1.20
N PRO A 596 -2.82 -93.32 -0.06
CA PRO A 596 -2.88 -92.56 1.23
C PRO A 596 -2.65 -93.45 2.51
N PRO A 597 -3.07 -93.09 3.76
CA PRO A 597 -2.81 -91.94 4.68
C PRO A 597 -2.10 -92.44 6.01
N PRO A 598 -2.11 -91.79 7.24
CA PRO A 598 -3.30 -91.56 8.12
C PRO A 598 -3.28 -90.38 9.19
N THR A 599 -4.47 -90.04 9.71
CA THR A 599 -4.90 -89.63 11.11
C THR A 599 -4.20 -88.59 12.06
N THR A 600 -4.99 -87.55 12.43
CA THR A 600 -5.34 -87.01 13.80
C THR A 600 -4.38 -86.18 14.72
N SER A 601 -5.01 -85.44 15.66
CA SER A 601 -4.53 -84.46 16.69
C SER A 601 -4.58 -85.05 18.14
N PRO A 602 -4.47 -84.33 19.32
CA PRO A 602 -4.30 -82.88 19.62
C PRO A 602 -3.34 -82.48 20.82
N THR A 603 -3.20 -81.16 21.07
CA THR A 603 -2.91 -80.42 22.35
C THR A 603 -2.10 -81.03 23.54
N SER A 604 -1.07 -80.33 24.06
CA SER A 604 -1.16 -79.44 25.27
C SER A 604 0.17 -79.10 26.03
N SER A 605 0.22 -77.86 26.58
CA SER A 605 0.83 -77.44 27.88
C SER A 605 2.36 -77.20 28.12
N SER A 606 2.60 -76.21 29.02
CA SER A 606 3.71 -76.02 30.00
C SER A 606 4.96 -75.16 29.65
N SER A 607 5.60 -74.64 30.70
CA SER A 607 6.60 -73.55 30.68
C SER A 607 7.48 -73.49 31.95
N ALA A 608 8.78 -73.19 31.82
CA ALA A 608 9.77 -72.79 32.86
C ALA A 608 11.13 -72.47 32.19
N GLY A 609 12.12 -71.77 32.78
CA GLY A 609 12.18 -71.00 34.04
C GLY A 609 13.62 -70.85 34.59
N GLY A 610 13.96 -69.71 35.23
CA GLY A 610 15.28 -69.42 35.88
C GLY A 610 16.40 -68.95 34.91
N SER A 611 17.60 -68.51 35.34
CA SER A 611 18.16 -68.05 36.65
C SER A 611 19.66 -67.65 36.44
N SER A 612 20.36 -66.82 37.23
CA SER A 612 20.01 -65.91 38.35
C SER A 612 20.79 -64.57 38.29
N ALA A 613 21.82 -64.31 39.13
CA ALA A 613 22.59 -63.04 39.22
C ALA A 613 24.05 -63.21 39.83
N PRO A 614 24.69 -62.24 40.54
CA PRO A 614 26.01 -61.61 40.23
C PRO A 614 27.14 -62.02 41.26
N PRO A 615 28.29 -61.33 41.51
CA PRO A 615 28.83 -60.03 41.01
C PRO A 615 30.39 -59.92 40.79
N ALA A 616 30.86 -58.67 40.61
CA ALA A 616 32.16 -58.06 41.04
C ALA A 616 33.40 -57.96 40.11
N ASP A 617 34.09 -56.81 40.28
CA ASP A 617 35.37 -56.27 39.72
C ASP A 617 36.64 -56.99 40.27
N PRO A 618 37.91 -56.80 39.74
CA PRO A 618 38.49 -55.53 39.23
C PRO A 618 39.53 -55.59 38.06
N ALA A 619 40.12 -54.43 37.73
CA ALA A 619 41.18 -54.21 36.70
C ALA A 619 42.62 -54.51 37.19
N PRO A 620 43.60 -54.68 36.26
CA PRO A 620 44.61 -53.61 36.05
C PRO A 620 45.18 -53.48 34.60
N ASN A 621 46.16 -52.57 34.42
CA ASN A 621 46.86 -52.20 33.16
C ASN A 621 48.37 -52.58 33.20
N PRO A 622 49.05 -52.89 32.07
CA PRO A 622 50.40 -52.34 31.87
C PRO A 622 50.87 -51.99 30.42
N TYR A 623 51.94 -51.17 30.40
CA TYR A 623 52.93 -50.79 29.35
C TYR A 623 53.58 -51.96 28.54
N ALA A 624 54.34 -51.85 27.43
CA ALA A 624 54.96 -50.74 26.62
C ALA A 624 55.33 -51.20 25.17
N GLY A 625 55.78 -50.30 24.27
CA GLY A 625 56.71 -50.66 23.15
C GLY A 625 56.56 -49.90 21.78
N ALA A 626 57.68 -49.55 21.13
CA ALA A 626 57.84 -48.95 19.76
C ALA A 626 59.32 -49.14 19.29
N PRO A 627 59.89 -48.55 18.20
CA PRO A 627 59.41 -47.77 17.01
C PRO A 627 60.07 -48.34 15.67
N PRO A 628 60.70 -47.61 14.69
CA PRO A 628 60.46 -46.32 13.95
C PRO A 628 60.59 -46.37 12.38
N GLY A 629 60.26 -45.26 11.68
CA GLY A 629 60.92 -44.80 10.40
C GLY A 629 60.13 -44.93 9.07
N ALA A 630 60.29 -44.08 8.04
CA ALA A 630 61.03 -42.80 7.86
C ALA A 630 60.51 -41.97 6.62
N MET A 631 60.99 -40.73 6.41
CA MET A 631 60.59 -39.75 5.35
C MET A 631 61.81 -39.10 4.65
N PRO A 632 61.64 -38.45 3.47
CA PRO A 632 62.30 -37.15 3.20
C PRO A 632 61.47 -36.11 2.39
N TYR A 633 62.04 -34.89 2.22
CA TYR A 633 61.47 -33.65 1.64
C TYR A 633 61.96 -33.36 0.17
N PRO A 634 62.13 -32.11 -0.37
CA PRO A 634 61.09 -31.29 -1.05
C PRO A 634 61.52 -30.62 -2.40
N SER A 635 60.63 -29.88 -3.10
CA SER A 635 60.99 -28.70 -3.95
C SER A 635 59.79 -27.87 -4.49
N GLN A 636 60.07 -26.63 -4.92
CA GLN A 636 59.29 -25.64 -5.71
C GLN A 636 60.17 -25.17 -6.91
N PRO A 637 59.81 -24.24 -7.85
CA PRO A 637 58.57 -23.44 -8.05
C PRO A 637 58.04 -23.39 -9.54
N SER A 638 57.06 -22.50 -9.80
CA SER A 638 56.97 -21.53 -10.94
C SER A 638 55.72 -21.51 -11.87
N HIS A 639 55.15 -20.29 -11.98
CA HIS A 639 54.55 -19.56 -13.13
C HIS A 639 53.31 -20.02 -13.97
N ASP A 640 52.38 -19.05 -14.04
CA ASP A 640 51.64 -18.50 -15.21
C ASP A 640 50.25 -18.94 -15.73
N ASP A 641 49.51 -17.87 -16.10
CA ASP A 641 48.40 -17.64 -17.03
C ASP A 641 47.10 -18.49 -17.07
N ARG A 642 46.05 -17.87 -16.49
CA ARG A 642 44.92 -17.22 -17.21
C ARG A 642 43.96 -18.03 -18.12
N ALA A 643 42.69 -17.65 -17.96
CA ALA A 643 41.50 -17.91 -18.79
C ALA A 643 40.78 -19.25 -18.61
N SER A 644 39.49 -19.14 -18.24
CA SER A 644 38.47 -20.14 -18.51
C SER A 644 37.23 -19.44 -19.05
N ARG A 645 36.66 -19.96 -20.14
CA ARG A 645 35.56 -19.33 -20.86
C ARG A 645 34.49 -20.38 -21.19
N GLY A 646 33.31 -20.21 -20.59
CA GLY A 646 32.03 -20.58 -21.20
C GLY A 646 31.54 -22.02 -21.05
N THR A 647 30.22 -22.09 -20.79
CA THR A 647 29.25 -23.09 -21.31
C THR A 647 29.37 -24.56 -20.90
N SER A 648 28.28 -25.34 -20.83
CA SER A 648 26.85 -25.08 -20.52
C SER A 648 26.13 -26.43 -20.62
N TYR A 649 25.17 -26.75 -19.74
CA TYR A 649 24.23 -27.85 -20.01
C TYR A 649 22.79 -27.53 -19.60
N ARG A 650 21.86 -28.07 -20.39
CA ARG A 650 20.40 -27.90 -20.24
C ARG A 650 19.84 -28.90 -19.23
N GLN A 651 18.74 -28.51 -18.56
CA GLN A 651 17.86 -29.42 -17.82
C GLN A 651 16.49 -29.45 -18.51
N ALA A 652 15.75 -30.56 -18.37
CA ALA A 652 14.45 -30.79 -19.03
C ALA A 652 13.31 -30.96 -18.01
N ASP A 653 12.10 -30.55 -18.41
CA ASP A 653 10.85 -30.66 -17.65
C ASP A 653 10.46 -32.10 -17.25
N PHE A 654 9.73 -32.23 -16.14
CA PHE A 654 8.58 -33.14 -16.07
C PHE A 654 7.44 -32.56 -15.21
N LYS A 655 6.19 -32.74 -15.67
CA LYS A 655 4.96 -32.21 -15.03
C LYS A 655 4.06 -33.36 -14.55
N ALA A 656 3.45 -33.21 -13.37
CA ALA A 656 2.26 -33.96 -12.96
C ALA A 656 1.37 -33.11 -12.02
N ARG A 657 0.10 -33.49 -11.85
CA ARG A 657 -0.89 -32.80 -10.99
C ARG A 657 -1.57 -33.79 -10.04
N GLY A 658 -1.82 -33.39 -8.80
CA GLY A 658 -2.70 -34.08 -7.84
C GLY A 658 -3.68 -33.10 -7.17
N ARG A 659 -4.83 -33.59 -6.71
CA ARG A 659 -5.91 -32.75 -6.13
C ARG A 659 -6.81 -33.59 -5.22
N MET A 660 -7.05 -33.16 -3.96
CA MET A 660 -8.11 -33.51 -2.99
C MET A 660 -7.58 -33.29 -1.55
N ARG A 661 -8.36 -33.24 -0.44
CA ARG A 661 -9.76 -32.81 -0.16
C ARG A 661 -9.84 -32.57 1.37
N ARG A 662 -10.63 -31.60 1.86
CA ARG A 662 -10.74 -31.32 3.31
C ARG A 662 -11.46 -32.42 4.09
N GLY A 663 -10.98 -32.71 5.30
CA GLY A 663 -11.69 -33.36 6.41
C GLY A 663 -11.40 -32.62 7.72
N GLN A 664 -12.27 -32.73 8.73
CA GLN A 664 -12.10 -32.11 10.05
C GLN A 664 -11.89 -33.17 11.13
N GLY A 665 -11.08 -32.85 12.15
CA GLY A 665 -10.96 -33.64 13.38
C GLY A 665 -10.52 -32.74 14.55
N ARG A 666 -11.19 -32.86 15.69
CA ARG A 666 -10.81 -32.28 16.99
C ARG A 666 -10.42 -33.41 17.93
N TYR A 667 -9.27 -33.29 18.59
CA TYR A 667 -9.00 -33.67 20.00
C TYR A 667 -7.74 -32.86 20.36
N GLN A 668 -7.70 -31.93 21.31
CA GLN A 668 -8.11 -31.95 22.72
C GLN A 668 -7.29 -32.97 23.52
N GLY A 669 -6.19 -32.49 24.11
CA GLY A 669 -5.24 -33.27 24.92
C GLY A 669 -5.50 -33.16 26.43
N ASN A 670 -4.70 -33.95 27.16
CA ASN A 670 -4.61 -34.19 28.62
C ASN A 670 -3.44 -35.22 28.76
N LEU A 671 -2.60 -35.32 29.80
CA LEU A 671 -2.35 -34.60 31.07
C LEU A 671 -0.90 -34.93 31.54
N ASP A 672 -0.30 -34.03 32.34
CA ASP A 672 0.65 -34.22 33.48
C ASP A 672 1.91 -35.13 33.28
N ASP A 673 2.93 -35.25 34.15
CA ASP A 673 3.35 -34.80 35.51
C ASP A 673 4.90 -34.55 35.45
N ASP A 674 5.67 -33.95 36.37
CA ASP A 674 5.54 -32.96 37.47
C ASP A 674 6.99 -32.47 37.84
N ALA A 675 7.16 -31.32 38.51
CA ALA A 675 8.41 -30.94 39.21
C ALA A 675 8.24 -29.76 40.22
N GLU A 676 7.91 -30.04 41.49
CA GLU A 676 7.90 -29.04 42.57
C GLU A 676 9.27 -28.79 43.25
N MET A 677 9.50 -27.58 43.80
CA MET A 677 10.14 -27.39 45.14
C MET A 677 10.13 -25.94 45.69
N GLY A 678 9.36 -25.71 46.77
CA GLY A 678 9.75 -24.83 47.90
C GLY A 678 9.44 -23.31 47.88
N GLY A 679 8.43 -22.86 48.66
CA GLY A 679 8.11 -21.41 48.81
C GLY A 679 7.09 -21.01 49.90
N ARG A 680 7.44 -21.18 51.19
CA ARG A 680 6.63 -20.95 52.43
C ARG A 680 5.59 -19.78 52.44
N ARG A 681 4.28 -20.13 52.57
CA ARG A 681 3.22 -19.76 53.60
C ARG A 681 3.19 -18.34 54.27
N PRO A 682 2.03 -17.84 54.82
CA PRO A 682 0.61 -18.28 54.72
C PRO A 682 -0.55 -17.21 54.76
N ARG A 683 -1.70 -17.54 54.14
CA ARG A 683 -3.12 -17.47 54.64
C ARG A 683 -3.75 -16.17 55.23
N MET A 684 -4.82 -15.69 54.59
CA MET A 684 -6.10 -15.32 55.26
C MET A 684 -7.33 -15.53 54.33
N GLN A 685 -8.57 -15.26 54.79
CA GLN A 685 -9.61 -16.33 54.76
C GLN A 685 -11.09 -15.88 54.59
N GLN A 686 -11.91 -16.80 54.02
CA GLN A 686 -13.40 -16.94 54.06
C GLN A 686 -14.29 -16.09 53.12
N GLY A 687 -15.45 -16.67 52.75
CA GLY A 687 -16.55 -16.08 51.95
C GLY A 687 -17.30 -17.12 51.10
N ASP A 688 -18.31 -17.81 51.64
CA ASP A 688 -19.08 -18.91 51.00
C ASP A 688 -20.59 -18.58 50.88
N ASP A 689 -21.38 -19.50 50.32
CA ASP A 689 -22.85 -19.58 50.17
C ASP A 689 -23.55 -18.94 48.93
N ARG A 690 -24.65 -19.49 48.36
CA ARG A 690 -25.08 -20.89 48.01
C ARG A 690 -26.50 -20.94 47.38
N ARG A 691 -26.85 -22.09 46.77
CA ARG A 691 -28.21 -22.69 46.50
C ARG A 691 -28.94 -22.43 45.15
N ARG A 692 -30.02 -23.20 44.93
CA ARG A 692 -30.23 -24.00 43.67
C ARG A 692 -31.69 -24.51 43.46
N GLY A 693 -32.27 -24.32 42.27
CA GLY A 693 -33.38 -25.14 41.68
C GLY A 693 -34.82 -24.95 42.21
N MET A 694 -35.90 -25.64 41.75
CA MET A 694 -36.19 -26.34 40.45
C MET A 694 -37.67 -26.86 40.39
N ARG A 695 -38.39 -26.78 39.23
CA ARG A 695 -39.71 -27.44 38.88
C ARG A 695 -40.97 -26.96 39.65
N GLY A 696 -42.24 -27.11 39.20
CA GLY A 696 -42.80 -27.38 37.85
C GLY A 696 -44.17 -28.12 37.78
N ARG A 697 -45.06 -27.74 36.83
CA ARG A 697 -46.30 -28.41 36.26
C ARG A 697 -47.71 -27.84 36.60
N GLY A 698 -48.57 -27.81 35.57
CA GLY A 698 -50.05 -27.66 35.62
C GLY A 698 -50.69 -27.66 34.20
N ARG A 699 -51.91 -28.20 34.01
CA ARG A 699 -52.70 -28.22 32.74
C ARG A 699 -54.21 -28.43 33.02
N PRO A 700 -55.13 -27.98 32.13
CA PRO A 700 -55.87 -28.95 31.29
C PRO A 700 -56.16 -28.49 29.81
N ARG A 701 -56.97 -29.30 29.09
CA ARG A 701 -57.53 -29.22 27.71
C ARG A 701 -58.93 -29.93 27.76
N PRO A 702 -59.83 -29.98 26.73
CA PRO A 702 -59.70 -29.83 25.25
C PRO A 702 -60.73 -28.80 24.66
N SER A 703 -61.20 -28.72 23.39
CA SER A 703 -61.32 -29.71 22.29
C SER A 703 -61.47 -29.14 20.86
N ARG A 704 -61.01 -29.96 19.89
CA ARG A 704 -61.31 -30.11 18.44
C ARG A 704 -61.99 -28.98 17.64
N GLY A 705 -61.43 -28.68 16.45
CA GLY A 705 -62.14 -29.15 15.23
C GLY A 705 -62.23 -28.30 13.94
N ARG A 706 -61.12 -27.86 13.31
CA ARG A 706 -60.89 -27.80 11.83
C ARG A 706 -59.56 -27.07 11.55
N GLY A 707 -58.93 -27.25 10.38
CA GLY A 707 -57.68 -26.55 10.10
C GLY A 707 -57.21 -26.53 8.65
N ARG A 708 -56.54 -25.44 8.29
CA ARG A 708 -55.44 -25.31 7.31
C ARG A 708 -54.82 -23.92 7.45
N GLY A 709 -53.49 -23.82 7.41
CA GLY A 709 -52.73 -22.56 7.51
C GLY A 709 -51.83 -22.47 8.74
N LEU A 710 -50.52 -22.29 8.53
CA LEU A 710 -49.51 -22.05 9.56
C LEU A 710 -49.07 -20.57 9.51
N PRO A 711 -49.00 -19.84 10.65
CA PRO A 711 -48.37 -18.53 10.73
C PRO A 711 -46.82 -18.65 10.74
N PRO A 712 -46.08 -17.55 10.50
CA PRO A 712 -44.69 -17.61 10.02
C PRO A 712 -43.62 -17.82 11.10
N GLY A 713 -42.46 -18.31 10.68
CA GLY A 713 -41.25 -18.40 11.52
C GLY A 713 -40.72 -17.03 11.94
N GLY A 714 -40.36 -16.90 13.21
CA GLY A 714 -39.89 -15.66 13.80
C GLY A 714 -38.45 -15.33 13.45
N GLY A 715 -38.23 -14.63 12.33
CA GLY A 715 -37.02 -13.83 12.14
C GLY A 715 -37.01 -12.67 13.15
N GLY A 716 -35.87 -12.45 13.82
CA GLY A 716 -35.75 -11.42 14.85
C GLY A 716 -36.03 -10.01 14.31
N ARG A 717 -37.11 -9.38 14.78
CA ARG A 717 -37.37 -7.96 14.52
C ARG A 717 -36.73 -7.12 15.60
N ASN A 718 -35.87 -6.17 15.21
CA ASN A 718 -35.49 -5.06 16.06
C ASN A 718 -36.76 -4.29 16.51
N PRO A 719 -36.75 -3.67 17.71
CA PRO A 719 -37.83 -2.78 18.12
C PRO A 719 -37.97 -1.61 17.12
N PRO A 720 -39.20 -1.11 16.88
CA PRO A 720 -39.42 -0.02 15.93
C PRO A 720 -38.78 1.27 16.44
N ASN A 721 -37.92 1.87 15.61
CA ASN A 721 -37.27 3.15 15.91
C ASN A 721 -38.33 4.26 16.03
N ALA A 722 -38.41 4.92 17.19
CA ALA A 722 -39.48 5.84 17.57
C ALA A 722 -39.45 7.22 16.86
N SER A 723 -38.56 7.41 15.88
CA SER A 723 -38.23 8.71 15.27
C SER A 723 -38.81 8.97 13.87
N GLN A 724 -39.56 8.03 13.28
CA GLN A 724 -40.16 8.21 11.95
C GLN A 724 -41.63 8.69 12.00
N PRO A 725 -42.00 9.80 11.30
CA PRO A 725 -43.39 10.21 11.17
C PRO A 725 -44.20 9.15 10.44
N SER A 726 -45.40 8.85 10.96
CA SER A 726 -46.30 7.88 10.34
C SER A 726 -47.19 8.59 9.33
N TRP A 727 -46.91 8.36 8.05
CA TRP A 727 -47.67 8.94 6.94
C TRP A 727 -48.97 8.20 6.67
N PHE A 728 -50.00 8.95 6.28
CA PHE A 728 -51.32 8.42 5.93
C PHE A 728 -51.84 9.06 4.63
N ARG A 729 -52.18 8.22 3.65
CA ARG A 729 -52.92 8.61 2.44
C ARG A 729 -54.41 8.64 2.80
N VAL A 730 -54.98 9.83 2.89
CA VAL A 730 -56.43 10.03 2.97
C VAL A 730 -56.99 9.97 1.55
N ILE A 731 -58.10 9.27 1.37
CA ILE A 731 -58.80 9.11 0.10
C ILE A 731 -60.25 9.58 0.28
N VAL A 732 -60.66 10.60 -0.48
CA VAL A 732 -62.03 11.12 -0.53
C VAL A 732 -62.72 10.57 -1.78
N LYS A 733 -63.74 9.75 -1.57
CA LYS A 733 -64.47 9.08 -2.64
C LYS A 733 -65.33 10.06 -3.44
N ASN A 734 -65.26 9.96 -4.77
CA ASN A 734 -65.84 10.93 -5.71
C ASN A 734 -65.38 12.39 -5.51
N GLY A 735 -64.27 12.62 -4.79
CA GLY A 735 -63.82 13.96 -4.39
C GLY A 735 -63.64 14.95 -5.54
N GLN A 736 -63.38 14.48 -6.76
CA GLN A 736 -63.27 15.32 -7.95
C GLN A 736 -64.61 16.00 -8.32
N THR A 737 -65.75 15.35 -8.01
CA THR A 737 -67.09 15.89 -8.28
C THR A 737 -67.56 16.94 -7.26
N PHE A 738 -66.86 17.08 -6.13
CA PHE A 738 -67.18 18.07 -5.10
C PHE A 738 -66.34 19.34 -5.23
N GLY A 739 -65.21 19.29 -5.95
CA GLY A 739 -64.29 20.41 -6.12
C GLY A 739 -63.30 20.55 -4.95
N LYS A 740 -62.10 21.05 -5.25
CA LYS A 740 -60.98 21.13 -4.29
C LYS A 740 -61.34 21.96 -3.05
N GLU A 741 -61.90 23.15 -3.26
CA GLU A 741 -62.17 24.13 -2.19
C GLU A 741 -63.27 23.66 -1.24
N PHE A 742 -64.32 22.98 -1.75
CA PHE A 742 -65.34 22.39 -0.89
C PHE A 742 -64.77 21.25 -0.03
N VAL A 743 -64.01 20.32 -0.62
CA VAL A 743 -63.41 19.19 0.12
C VAL A 743 -62.41 19.70 1.17
N MET A 744 -61.69 20.78 0.87
CA MET A 744 -60.81 21.48 1.82
C MET A 744 -61.60 22.07 3.01
N ASN A 745 -62.57 22.93 2.72
CA ASN A 745 -63.25 23.73 3.72
C ASN A 745 -64.13 22.84 4.60
N ALA A 746 -64.94 21.96 4.00
CA ALA A 746 -65.85 21.08 4.75
C ALA A 746 -65.10 20.10 5.68
N ILE A 747 -63.86 19.69 5.35
CA ILE A 747 -63.02 18.91 6.26
C ILE A 747 -62.48 19.81 7.39
N ASN A 748 -61.93 20.98 7.08
CA ASN A 748 -61.33 21.87 8.08
C ASN A 748 -62.35 22.49 9.05
N GLU A 749 -63.57 22.81 8.60
CA GLU A 749 -64.69 23.25 9.44
C GLU A 749 -65.13 22.19 10.48
N ASN A 750 -64.79 20.92 10.23
CA ASN A 750 -65.13 19.78 11.10
C ASN A 750 -63.91 19.23 11.87
N LEU A 751 -62.78 19.96 11.90
CA LEU A 751 -61.57 19.61 12.66
C LEU A 751 -61.29 20.65 13.75
N PRO A 752 -60.71 20.23 14.91
CA PRO A 752 -60.33 21.16 15.98
C PRO A 752 -59.10 22.02 15.65
N GLU A 753 -58.30 21.61 14.65
CA GLU A 753 -57.19 22.40 14.10
C GLU A 753 -57.26 22.37 12.55
N PRO A 754 -57.14 23.50 11.86
CA PRO A 754 -57.19 23.55 10.40
C PRO A 754 -55.93 22.96 9.77
N TYR A 755 -56.13 22.05 8.81
CA TYR A 755 -55.07 21.25 8.19
C TYR A 755 -54.86 21.63 6.72
N MET A 756 -53.62 21.48 6.23
CA MET A 756 -53.23 21.75 4.84
C MET A 756 -52.75 20.45 4.16
N PRO A 757 -53.46 19.93 3.14
CA PRO A 757 -53.12 18.65 2.52
C PRO A 757 -51.91 18.71 1.62
N ILE A 758 -50.98 17.78 1.86
CA ILE A 758 -49.79 17.58 1.05
C ILE A 758 -50.15 16.69 -0.14
N GLY A 759 -49.78 17.12 -1.36
CA GLY A 759 -49.93 16.30 -2.57
C GLY A 759 -51.37 16.00 -2.96
N TYR A 760 -52.28 16.98 -2.85
CA TYR A 760 -53.68 16.85 -3.30
C TYR A 760 -53.73 16.45 -4.78
N THR A 761 -54.18 15.22 -5.07
CA THR A 761 -54.05 14.60 -6.38
C THR A 761 -55.29 13.77 -6.77
N ASN A 762 -55.62 13.82 -8.06
CA ASN A 762 -56.78 13.14 -8.64
C ASN A 762 -56.42 11.72 -9.07
N GLU A 763 -57.15 10.71 -8.60
CA GLU A 763 -56.96 9.31 -9.01
C GLU A 763 -57.68 9.06 -10.35
N ALA A 764 -56.89 9.02 -11.44
CA ALA A 764 -57.35 9.18 -12.83
C ALA A 764 -58.46 8.22 -13.32
N ASN A 765 -58.64 7.07 -12.66
CA ASN A 765 -59.58 6.03 -13.10
C ASN A 765 -60.84 5.92 -12.22
N ARG A 766 -61.06 6.81 -11.23
CA ARG A 766 -62.14 6.63 -10.22
C ARG A 766 -62.87 7.88 -9.71
N ASN A 767 -62.61 9.08 -10.24
CA ASN A 767 -63.12 10.35 -9.69
C ASN A 767 -62.74 10.62 -8.21
N ASP A 768 -61.84 9.82 -7.64
CA ASP A 768 -61.39 9.93 -6.26
C ASP A 768 -60.30 11.00 -6.12
N VAL A 769 -60.22 11.62 -4.94
CA VAL A 769 -59.15 12.53 -4.53
C VAL A 769 -58.32 11.86 -3.45
N HIS A 770 -57.02 12.14 -3.42
CA HIS A 770 -56.18 11.75 -2.29
C HIS A 770 -55.16 12.81 -1.90
N PHE A 771 -54.72 12.77 -0.65
CA PHE A 771 -53.68 13.62 -0.07
C PHE A 771 -53.01 12.93 1.13
N PHE A 772 -51.89 13.48 1.60
CA PHE A 772 -51.00 12.85 2.57
C PHE A 772 -50.87 13.63 3.88
N VAL A 773 -51.15 12.96 5.01
CA VAL A 773 -51.09 13.50 6.39
C VAL A 773 -49.86 12.94 7.11
N GLU A 774 -49.12 13.77 7.86
CA GLU A 774 -47.87 13.37 8.55
C GLU A 774 -48.08 12.80 9.97
N ASN A 775 -49.27 12.99 10.57
CA ASN A 775 -49.59 12.59 11.94
C ASN A 775 -50.77 11.61 12.00
N LYS A 776 -50.64 10.54 12.79
CA LYS A 776 -51.72 9.58 13.08
C LYS A 776 -52.94 10.23 13.72
N MET A 777 -52.77 11.16 14.66
CA MET A 777 -53.89 11.80 15.35
C MET A 777 -54.76 12.62 14.38
N THR A 778 -54.13 13.37 13.47
CA THR A 778 -54.78 14.10 12.39
C THR A 778 -55.42 13.15 11.36
N ALA A 779 -54.76 12.04 11.04
CA ALA A 779 -55.30 11.04 10.11
C ALA A 779 -56.50 10.26 10.67
N ASP A 780 -56.49 9.93 11.96
CA ASP A 780 -57.59 9.24 12.66
C ASP A 780 -58.80 10.19 12.84
N THR A 781 -58.57 11.46 13.17
CA THR A 781 -59.65 12.49 13.26
C THR A 781 -60.27 12.81 11.91
N ILE A 782 -59.49 12.98 10.84
CA ILE A 782 -60.03 13.10 9.46
C ILE A 782 -60.83 11.86 9.08
N SER A 783 -60.38 10.65 9.44
CA SER A 783 -61.12 9.42 9.14
C SER A 783 -62.41 9.24 9.97
N ALA A 784 -62.54 9.93 11.11
CA ALA A 784 -63.77 9.94 11.92
C ALA A 784 -64.90 10.79 11.31
N LEU A 785 -64.61 11.56 10.25
CA LEU A 785 -65.59 12.34 9.48
C LEU A 785 -66.29 11.52 8.37
N ASP A 786 -65.93 10.24 8.19
CA ASP A 786 -66.52 9.36 7.17
C ASP A 786 -68.06 9.29 7.29
N GLY A 787 -68.77 9.64 6.22
CA GLY A 787 -70.23 9.62 6.18
C GLY A 787 -70.94 10.68 7.02
N ARG A 788 -70.21 11.64 7.63
CA ARG A 788 -70.78 12.73 8.44
C ARG A 788 -71.01 14.01 7.65
N ILE A 789 -70.09 14.37 6.76
CA ILE A 789 -70.18 15.56 5.91
C ILE A 789 -71.18 15.30 4.76
N LEU A 790 -72.12 16.22 4.56
CA LEU A 790 -73.01 16.25 3.41
C LEU A 790 -72.37 17.07 2.28
N ALA A 791 -72.29 16.50 1.09
CA ALA A 791 -71.81 17.17 -0.11
C ALA A 791 -72.93 17.99 -0.80
N PRO A 792 -72.60 18.94 -1.71
CA PRO A 792 -73.59 19.86 -2.29
C PRO A 792 -74.69 19.17 -3.12
N ASN A 793 -74.49 17.91 -3.53
CA ASN A 793 -75.45 17.07 -4.23
C ASN A 793 -76.30 16.19 -3.29
N GLY A 794 -76.30 16.45 -1.99
CA GLY A 794 -77.04 15.69 -0.97
C GLY A 794 -76.43 14.32 -0.61
N SER A 795 -75.34 13.91 -1.26
CA SER A 795 -74.66 12.65 -0.91
C SER A 795 -73.75 12.80 0.32
N LYS A 796 -73.55 11.72 1.07
CA LYS A 796 -72.62 11.70 2.21
C LYS A 796 -71.19 11.50 1.72
N MET A 797 -70.29 12.42 2.06
CA MET A 797 -68.88 12.33 1.66
C MET A 797 -68.21 11.16 2.38
N LYS A 798 -67.57 10.28 1.59
CA LYS A 798 -66.92 9.07 2.09
C LYS A 798 -65.40 9.22 2.12
N ILE A 799 -64.81 9.05 3.30
CA ILE A 799 -63.42 9.40 3.62
C ILE A 799 -62.73 8.15 4.19
N MET A 800 -61.56 7.79 3.67
CA MET A 800 -60.79 6.66 4.19
C MET A 800 -59.33 7.05 4.39
N SER A 801 -58.84 6.96 5.63
CA SER A 801 -57.40 7.00 5.92
C SER A 801 -56.75 5.63 5.73
N ARG A 802 -55.54 5.59 5.16
CA ARG A 802 -54.69 4.39 5.11
C ARG A 802 -53.24 4.78 5.41
N ARG A 803 -52.55 4.03 6.26
CA ARG A 803 -51.10 4.22 6.45
C ARG A 803 -50.39 4.05 5.11
N SER A 804 -49.52 4.99 4.77
CA SER A 804 -48.80 5.03 3.51
C SER A 804 -47.31 5.24 3.74
N GLU A 805 -46.53 5.12 2.67
CA GLU A 805 -45.23 5.76 2.63
C GLU A 805 -45.40 7.30 2.49
N PRO A 806 -44.35 8.08 2.80
CA PRO A 806 -44.31 9.50 2.48
C PRO A 806 -44.51 9.72 0.97
N PRO A 807 -45.15 10.82 0.53
CA PRO A 807 -45.31 11.10 -0.89
C PRO A 807 -43.95 11.19 -1.60
N MET A 808 -43.76 10.42 -2.66
CA MET A 808 -42.58 10.54 -3.53
C MET A 808 -42.69 11.83 -4.34
N LEU A 809 -41.82 12.78 -4.01
CA LEU A 809 -41.72 14.08 -4.70
C LEU A 809 -40.60 14.02 -5.74
N THR A 810 -40.94 14.20 -7.02
CA THR A 810 -39.98 14.57 -8.05
C THR A 810 -39.69 16.07 -7.98
N VAL A 811 -38.41 16.45 -7.90
CA VAL A 811 -38.00 17.86 -8.00
C VAL A 811 -37.68 18.14 -9.46
N ASP A 812 -38.67 18.66 -10.18
CA ASP A 812 -38.53 19.14 -11.56
C ASP A 812 -38.15 20.62 -11.61
N ASP A 813 -37.97 21.17 -12.81
CA ASP A 813 -37.54 22.55 -13.01
C ASP A 813 -38.58 23.59 -12.52
N ALA A 814 -39.87 23.22 -12.48
CA ALA A 814 -40.91 24.07 -11.90
C ALA A 814 -40.78 24.13 -10.37
N VAL A 815 -40.58 22.98 -9.71
CA VAL A 815 -40.30 22.94 -8.27
C VAL A 815 -38.96 23.62 -7.95
N LYS A 816 -37.94 23.54 -8.82
CA LYS A 816 -36.69 24.30 -8.66
C LYS A 816 -36.90 25.81 -8.73
N ALA A 817 -37.75 26.32 -9.62
CA ALA A 817 -38.07 27.75 -9.67
C ALA A 817 -38.78 28.23 -8.40
N GLU A 818 -39.75 27.46 -7.90
CA GLU A 818 -40.45 27.75 -6.64
C GLU A 818 -39.51 27.68 -5.42
N LEU A 819 -38.56 26.74 -5.41
CA LEU A 819 -37.47 26.68 -4.42
C LEU A 819 -36.59 27.93 -4.47
N ALA A 820 -36.14 28.34 -5.67
CA ALA A 820 -35.29 29.54 -5.83
C ALA A 820 -35.97 30.80 -5.29
N GLN A 821 -37.27 31.00 -5.56
CA GLN A 821 -38.02 32.11 -4.99
C GLN A 821 -38.13 32.01 -3.46
N ALA A 822 -38.40 30.82 -2.90
CA ALA A 822 -38.47 30.63 -1.45
C ALA A 822 -37.11 30.85 -0.74
N LEU A 823 -36.00 30.52 -1.41
CA LEU A 823 -34.64 30.78 -0.93
C LEU A 823 -34.32 32.28 -0.99
N SER A 824 -34.66 32.96 -2.09
CA SER A 824 -34.52 34.42 -2.24
C SER A 824 -35.30 35.18 -1.16
N ASN A 825 -36.54 34.77 -0.87
CA ASN A 825 -37.38 35.34 0.19
C ASN A 825 -36.80 35.13 1.62
N ARG A 826 -35.83 34.23 1.79
CA ARG A 826 -35.20 33.84 3.06
C ARG A 826 -33.74 34.26 3.19
N TYR A 827 -33.20 34.92 2.17
CA TYR A 827 -31.87 35.51 2.21
C TYR A 827 -31.91 36.90 2.88
N VAL A 828 -30.91 37.19 3.70
CA VAL A 828 -30.77 38.45 4.44
C VAL A 828 -29.51 39.16 3.92
N PRO A 829 -29.63 40.10 2.96
CA PRO A 829 -28.48 40.70 2.30
C PRO A 829 -27.52 41.44 3.24
N ALA A 830 -28.04 42.03 4.32
CA ALA A 830 -27.26 42.81 5.29
C ALA A 830 -26.13 42.00 5.94
N ASN A 831 -26.40 40.73 6.29
CA ASN A 831 -25.43 39.84 6.93
C ASN A 831 -24.95 38.72 5.96
N ARG A 832 -25.44 38.71 4.72
CA ARG A 832 -25.30 37.62 3.74
C ARG A 832 -25.65 36.23 4.30
N THR A 833 -26.71 36.17 5.12
CA THR A 833 -27.16 34.92 5.75
C THR A 833 -28.43 34.38 5.11
N LEU A 834 -28.59 33.06 5.10
CA LEU A 834 -29.73 32.36 4.51
C LEU A 834 -30.48 31.56 5.58
N ASN A 835 -31.74 31.92 5.86
CA ASN A 835 -32.52 31.32 6.94
C ASN A 835 -33.45 30.19 6.45
N LEU A 836 -32.95 28.96 6.48
CA LEU A 836 -33.70 27.75 6.15
C LEU A 836 -34.29 27.06 7.39
N SER A 837 -34.37 27.74 8.54
CA SER A 837 -35.02 27.17 9.73
C SER A 837 -36.47 26.79 9.42
N GLN A 838 -36.86 25.57 9.81
CA GLN A 838 -38.19 24.99 9.58
C GLN A 838 -38.71 25.16 8.14
N PHE A 839 -37.87 24.98 7.13
CA PHE A 839 -38.18 25.27 5.72
C PHE A 839 -39.45 24.56 5.20
N TYR A 840 -39.77 23.37 5.71
CA TYR A 840 -41.00 22.63 5.39
C TYR A 840 -42.31 23.28 5.88
N MET A 841 -42.23 24.28 6.77
CA MET A 841 -43.35 25.07 7.26
C MET A 841 -43.51 26.43 6.57
N ASP A 842 -42.68 26.72 5.56
CA ASP A 842 -42.62 28.03 4.91
C ASP A 842 -43.98 28.48 4.31
N PRO A 843 -44.44 29.73 4.57
CA PRO A 843 -45.71 30.23 4.07
C PRO A 843 -45.82 30.28 2.54
N TYR A 844 -44.74 30.59 1.82
CA TYR A 844 -44.74 30.65 0.35
C TYR A 844 -44.84 29.25 -0.25
N ILE A 845 -43.99 28.32 0.20
CA ILE A 845 -43.99 26.92 -0.24
C ILE A 845 -45.34 26.26 0.06
N ARG A 846 -45.89 26.48 1.26
CA ARG A 846 -47.23 25.97 1.64
C ARG A 846 -48.36 26.63 0.86
N GLY A 847 -48.25 27.92 0.53
CA GLY A 847 -49.18 28.62 -0.35
C GLY A 847 -49.25 28.04 -1.77
N LYS A 848 -48.13 27.53 -2.29
CA LYS A 848 -48.07 26.76 -3.54
C LYS A 848 -48.54 25.31 -3.41
N GLY A 849 -48.94 24.86 -2.21
CA GLY A 849 -49.37 23.47 -1.95
C GLY A 849 -48.23 22.45 -1.95
N LEU A 850 -46.97 22.91 -1.88
CA LEU A 850 -45.78 22.08 -1.89
C LEU A 850 -45.37 21.70 -0.46
N TYR A 851 -44.61 20.61 -0.33
CA TYR A 851 -44.02 20.16 0.93
C TYR A 851 -42.60 19.68 0.65
N LEU A 852 -41.62 20.50 1.05
CA LEU A 852 -40.22 20.40 0.64
C LEU A 852 -39.30 20.22 1.87
N PRO A 853 -39.33 19.07 2.57
CA PRO A 853 -38.56 18.86 3.79
C PRO A 853 -37.07 18.59 3.49
N LEU A 854 -36.20 19.38 4.12
CA LEU A 854 -34.74 19.32 3.92
C LEU A 854 -34.10 18.03 4.46
N ASN A 855 -34.83 17.18 5.18
CA ASN A 855 -34.36 15.83 5.52
C ASN A 855 -34.45 14.82 4.36
N ARG A 856 -34.98 15.22 3.20
CA ARG A 856 -34.98 14.43 1.95
C ARG A 856 -33.77 14.78 1.10
N GLN A 857 -32.98 13.77 0.73
CA GLN A 857 -31.73 13.95 -0.03
C GLN A 857 -31.94 14.68 -1.36
N ASN A 858 -33.02 14.39 -2.10
CA ASN A 858 -33.33 15.06 -3.36
C ASN A 858 -33.71 16.54 -3.18
N VAL A 859 -34.46 16.87 -2.12
CA VAL A 859 -34.83 18.26 -1.81
C VAL A 859 -33.61 19.06 -1.35
N VAL A 860 -32.81 18.50 -0.43
CA VAL A 860 -31.62 19.20 0.07
C VAL A 860 -30.54 19.33 -1.01
N ALA A 861 -30.38 18.33 -1.90
CA ALA A 861 -29.48 18.44 -3.04
C ALA A 861 -29.89 19.56 -4.01
N ALA A 862 -31.18 19.67 -4.34
CA ALA A 862 -31.68 20.75 -5.19
C ALA A 862 -31.54 22.14 -4.53
N VAL A 863 -31.77 22.25 -3.22
CA VAL A 863 -31.53 23.48 -2.46
C VAL A 863 -30.05 23.87 -2.47
N LEU A 864 -29.13 22.91 -2.29
CA LEU A 864 -27.69 23.15 -2.36
C LEU A 864 -27.19 23.49 -3.79
N GLU A 865 -27.79 22.88 -4.82
CA GLU A 865 -27.57 23.22 -6.23
C GLU A 865 -27.95 24.68 -6.51
N ILE A 866 -29.12 25.12 -6.02
CA ILE A 866 -29.59 26.51 -6.18
C ILE A 866 -28.70 27.49 -5.40
N ILE A 867 -28.35 27.20 -4.13
CA ILE A 867 -27.49 28.07 -3.32
C ILE A 867 -26.12 28.24 -3.99
N THR A 868 -25.49 27.16 -4.44
CA THR A 868 -24.16 27.23 -5.09
C THR A 868 -24.19 27.88 -6.47
N GLY A 869 -25.33 27.89 -7.15
CA GLY A 869 -25.51 28.55 -8.45
C GLY A 869 -26.00 30.01 -8.39
N GLN A 870 -26.68 30.43 -7.31
CA GLN A 870 -27.34 31.74 -7.21
C GLN A 870 -26.86 32.63 -6.05
N ILE A 871 -26.30 32.07 -4.98
CA ILE A 871 -25.85 32.80 -3.78
C ILE A 871 -24.50 32.24 -3.27
N PRO A 872 -23.43 32.24 -4.09
CA PRO A 872 -22.13 31.70 -3.68
C PRO A 872 -21.47 32.48 -2.54
N GLU A 873 -21.76 33.78 -2.39
CA GLU A 873 -21.21 34.68 -1.37
C GLU A 873 -21.91 34.61 0.00
N VAL A 874 -22.70 33.55 0.25
CA VAL A 874 -23.40 33.32 1.52
C VAL A 874 -22.40 33.06 2.66
N VAL A 875 -22.44 33.92 3.69
CA VAL A 875 -21.51 33.89 4.84
C VAL A 875 -22.04 33.01 5.97
N GLY A 876 -23.36 32.86 6.09
CA GLY A 876 -23.96 32.01 7.11
C GLY A 876 -25.25 31.31 6.67
N ILE A 877 -25.42 30.04 7.05
CA ILE A 877 -26.62 29.26 6.70
C ILE A 877 -27.25 28.70 7.98
N ASN A 878 -28.55 29.00 8.19
CA ASN A 878 -29.34 28.40 9.26
C ASN A 878 -30.17 27.24 8.73
N LEU A 879 -29.94 26.04 9.23
CA LEU A 879 -30.63 24.79 8.88
C LEU A 879 -31.36 24.18 10.09
N SER A 880 -31.59 24.96 11.14
CA SER A 880 -32.18 24.46 12.39
C SER A 880 -33.58 23.87 12.23
N LYS A 881 -33.94 22.94 13.11
CA LYS A 881 -35.30 22.37 13.26
C LYS A 881 -35.84 21.66 12.00
N ASN A 882 -34.97 21.21 11.10
CA ASN A 882 -35.34 20.55 9.84
C ASN A 882 -35.33 19.01 9.89
N ARG A 883 -35.02 18.41 11.06
CA ARG A 883 -34.92 16.95 11.27
C ARG A 883 -33.92 16.25 10.34
N ILE A 884 -32.83 16.93 9.99
CA ILE A 884 -31.75 16.42 9.15
C ILE A 884 -31.01 15.32 9.91
N THR A 885 -30.84 14.15 9.29
CA THR A 885 -30.17 12.98 9.89
C THR A 885 -28.76 12.73 9.34
N SER A 886 -28.41 13.29 8.18
CA SER A 886 -27.12 13.09 7.52
C SER A 886 -26.72 14.32 6.71
N LEU A 887 -25.44 14.69 6.78
CA LEU A 887 -24.86 15.82 6.05
C LEU A 887 -24.15 15.41 4.75
N MET A 888 -24.26 14.15 4.31
CA MET A 888 -23.58 13.65 3.10
C MET A 888 -23.76 14.53 1.84
N PRO A 889 -24.93 15.12 1.54
CA PRO A 889 -25.08 16.05 0.41
C PRO A 889 -24.20 17.31 0.50
N PHE A 890 -23.85 17.76 1.71
CA PHE A 890 -23.02 18.93 1.94
C PHE A 890 -21.52 18.67 1.66
N LYS A 891 -21.10 17.41 1.43
CA LYS A 891 -19.73 17.10 1.00
C LYS A 891 -19.37 17.69 -0.37
N ALA A 892 -20.36 17.91 -1.23
CA ALA A 892 -20.16 18.43 -2.58
C ALA A 892 -19.91 19.95 -2.64
N ILE A 893 -20.45 20.74 -1.69
CA ILE A 893 -20.45 22.22 -1.78
C ILE A 893 -19.20 22.89 -1.21
N LYS A 894 -18.29 22.12 -0.58
CA LYS A 894 -17.10 22.62 0.14
C LYS A 894 -16.17 23.48 -0.74
N SER A 895 -16.08 23.22 -2.04
CA SER A 895 -15.28 24.03 -2.97
C SER A 895 -16.01 25.27 -3.51
N SER A 896 -17.33 25.31 -3.39
CA SER A 896 -18.20 26.34 -3.96
C SER A 896 -18.50 27.47 -2.97
N LEU A 897 -18.82 27.15 -1.71
CA LEU A 897 -19.18 28.13 -0.67
C LEU A 897 -17.95 28.48 0.17
N LYS A 898 -17.03 29.25 -0.41
CA LYS A 898 -15.74 29.59 0.22
C LYS A 898 -15.86 30.60 1.36
N ASP A 899 -16.85 31.48 1.30
CA ASP A 899 -17.07 32.55 2.30
C ASP A 899 -17.93 32.11 3.49
N LEU A 900 -18.42 30.86 3.50
CA LEU A 900 -19.28 30.31 4.54
C LEU A 900 -18.50 30.12 5.86
N LYS A 901 -18.84 30.96 6.85
CA LYS A 901 -18.21 31.03 8.18
C LYS A 901 -19.14 30.61 9.32
N ALA A 902 -20.46 30.69 9.12
CA ALA A 902 -21.45 30.35 10.15
C ALA A 902 -22.41 29.23 9.69
N LEU A 903 -22.64 28.23 10.54
CA LEU A 903 -23.55 27.12 10.25
C LEU A 903 -24.36 26.70 11.48
N ASP A 904 -25.69 26.85 11.42
CA ASP A 904 -26.60 26.41 12.48
C ASP A 904 -27.33 25.11 12.08
N LEU A 905 -27.00 24.03 12.79
CA LEU A 905 -27.59 22.69 12.70
C LEU A 905 -28.45 22.33 13.94
N SER A 906 -28.65 23.28 14.86
CA SER A 906 -29.88 23.52 15.62
C SER A 906 -30.98 22.45 15.63
N HIS A 907 -31.20 21.67 16.70
CA HIS A 907 -32.37 20.81 16.88
C HIS A 907 -32.71 19.94 15.66
N ASN A 908 -31.69 19.34 15.04
CA ASN A 908 -31.86 18.36 13.97
C ASN A 908 -31.83 16.94 14.57
N SER A 909 -31.52 15.92 13.78
CA SER A 909 -31.55 14.52 14.20
C SER A 909 -30.21 13.82 13.89
N LEU A 910 -29.11 14.55 14.09
CA LEU A 910 -27.76 14.05 13.94
C LEU A 910 -27.39 13.23 15.20
N GLY A 911 -27.22 11.92 15.04
CA GLY A 911 -27.05 10.97 16.15
C GLY A 911 -25.61 10.62 16.53
N ALA A 912 -24.61 11.10 15.78
CA ALA A 912 -23.21 10.85 16.07
C ALA A 912 -22.30 11.97 15.53
N ILE A 913 -21.18 12.23 16.22
CA ILE A 913 -20.16 13.20 15.79
C ILE A 913 -19.49 12.83 14.45
N THR A 914 -19.67 11.57 13.99
CA THR A 914 -19.25 11.09 12.67
C THR A 914 -20.13 11.59 11.51
N HIS A 915 -21.21 12.30 11.79
CA HIS A 915 -22.05 12.91 10.76
C HIS A 915 -21.46 14.23 10.24
N LEU A 916 -20.55 14.86 11.01
CA LEU A 916 -19.90 16.13 10.65
C LEU A 916 -18.75 15.96 9.65
N ASP A 917 -18.24 14.74 9.45
CA ASP A 917 -17.14 14.41 8.52
C ASP A 917 -17.45 14.80 7.08
N SER A 918 -18.74 14.86 6.72
CA SER A 918 -19.20 15.34 5.40
C SER A 918 -18.93 16.83 5.16
N VAL A 919 -18.84 17.63 6.23
CA VAL A 919 -18.58 19.09 6.17
C VAL A 919 -17.20 19.46 6.75
N GLN A 920 -16.40 18.49 7.17
CA GLN A 920 -15.11 18.71 7.82
C GLN A 920 -14.13 19.54 6.97
N GLY A 921 -13.46 20.49 7.64
CA GLY A 921 -12.50 21.39 7.00
C GLY A 921 -13.14 22.44 6.08
N MET A 922 -14.43 22.76 6.25
CA MET A 922 -14.94 24.10 5.96
C MET A 922 -14.34 25.08 7.01
N ALA A 923 -14.09 26.33 6.61
CA ALA A 923 -13.46 27.34 7.46
C ALA A 923 -14.45 28.03 8.42
N LEU A 924 -15.27 27.24 9.11
CA LEU A 924 -16.29 27.73 10.03
C LEU A 924 -15.66 28.39 11.26
N ILE A 925 -16.23 29.54 11.64
CA ILE A 925 -15.93 30.32 12.84
C ILE A 925 -17.05 30.11 13.87
N GLU A 926 -18.28 29.99 13.40
CA GLU A 926 -19.49 29.78 14.20
C GLU A 926 -20.16 28.45 13.80
N LEU A 927 -20.45 27.61 14.79
CA LEU A 927 -21.15 26.34 14.60
C LEU A 927 -22.14 26.13 15.75
N ASN A 928 -23.39 25.82 15.42
CA ASN A 928 -24.40 25.45 16.43
C ASN A 928 -24.93 24.04 16.13
N LEU A 929 -24.80 23.14 17.10
CA LEU A 929 -25.22 21.74 17.08
C LEU A 929 -26.26 21.44 18.17
N ASP A 930 -26.63 22.41 19.01
CA ASP A 930 -27.51 22.22 20.17
C ASP A 930 -28.79 21.45 19.85
N GLY A 931 -29.28 20.66 20.80
CA GLY A 931 -30.48 19.84 20.66
C GLY A 931 -30.39 18.71 19.62
N ASN A 932 -29.19 18.32 19.17
CA ASN A 932 -28.96 17.08 18.41
C ASN A 932 -28.51 15.95 19.34
N HIS A 933 -28.96 14.71 19.08
CA HIS A 933 -28.61 13.54 19.90
C HIS A 933 -27.10 13.23 19.95
N LEU A 934 -26.27 13.78 19.06
CA LEU A 934 -24.82 13.68 19.16
C LEU A 934 -24.27 14.37 20.43
N CYS A 935 -24.93 15.41 20.93
CA CYS A 935 -24.51 16.12 22.14
C CYS A 935 -24.63 15.21 23.37
N ASP A 936 -25.71 14.42 23.45
CA ASP A 936 -25.97 13.41 24.49
C ASP A 936 -24.90 12.30 24.57
N SER A 937 -24.05 12.17 23.54
CA SER A 937 -22.98 11.15 23.50
C SER A 937 -21.72 11.53 24.26
N PHE A 938 -21.57 12.81 24.67
CA PHE A 938 -20.43 13.32 25.41
C PHE A 938 -20.79 13.53 26.88
N LYS A 939 -19.90 13.11 27.79
CA LYS A 939 -20.11 13.32 29.24
C LYS A 939 -19.59 14.66 29.73
N GLU A 940 -18.51 15.13 29.11
CA GLU A 940 -17.79 16.33 29.49
C GLU A 940 -17.80 17.37 28.38
N LYS A 941 -18.06 18.64 28.72
CA LYS A 941 -18.09 19.73 27.73
C LYS A 941 -16.73 19.89 27.03
N ALA A 942 -15.63 19.60 27.72
CA ALA A 942 -14.28 19.62 27.15
C ALA A 942 -14.04 18.51 26.09
N GLU A 943 -14.61 17.32 26.29
CA GLU A 943 -14.53 16.20 25.34
C GLU A 943 -15.25 16.57 24.03
N TYR A 944 -16.47 17.11 24.17
CA TYR A 944 -17.27 17.62 23.07
C TYR A 944 -16.57 18.75 22.29
N ILE A 945 -16.07 19.79 22.97
CA ILE A 945 -15.32 20.90 22.36
C ILE A 945 -14.10 20.36 21.58
N SER A 946 -13.35 19.42 22.17
CA SER A 946 -12.20 18.78 21.52
C SER A 946 -12.60 18.01 20.26
N ALA A 947 -13.68 17.23 20.32
CA ALA A 947 -14.20 16.46 19.19
C ALA A 947 -14.70 17.34 18.04
N VAL A 948 -15.29 18.51 18.34
CA VAL A 948 -15.68 19.51 17.33
C VAL A 948 -14.44 20.21 16.74
N ARG A 949 -13.52 20.72 17.57
CA ARG A 949 -12.32 21.43 17.10
C ARG A 949 -11.37 20.57 16.29
N LYS A 950 -11.31 19.26 16.56
CA LYS A 950 -10.60 18.27 15.71
C LYS A 950 -11.10 18.23 14.25
N ARG A 951 -12.32 18.73 13.98
CA ARG A 951 -12.92 18.83 12.63
C ARG A 951 -12.98 20.26 12.10
N PHE A 952 -13.09 21.24 12.99
CA PHE A 952 -13.16 22.66 12.69
C PHE A 952 -12.24 23.46 13.64
N PRO A 953 -10.92 23.51 13.36
CA PRO A 953 -9.97 24.17 14.27
C PRO A 953 -10.25 25.66 14.49
N LYS A 954 -10.85 26.33 13.49
CA LYS A 954 -11.15 27.77 13.49
C LYS A 954 -12.47 28.16 14.16
N VAL A 955 -13.21 27.20 14.77
CA VAL A 955 -14.44 27.51 15.51
C VAL A 955 -14.12 28.20 16.83
N ILE A 956 -14.61 29.44 16.94
CA ILE A 956 -14.52 30.31 18.11
C ILE A 956 -15.87 30.34 18.84
N LEU A 957 -17.00 30.28 18.13
CA LEU A 957 -18.34 30.24 18.72
C LEU A 957 -18.98 28.86 18.50
N LEU A 958 -19.20 28.11 19.58
CA LEU A 958 -19.85 26.79 19.55
C LEU A 958 -21.11 26.81 20.42
N ASP A 959 -22.25 26.48 19.82
CA ASP A 959 -23.57 26.46 20.50
C ASP A 959 -23.92 27.81 21.17
N ASN A 960 -23.51 28.92 20.55
CA ASN A 960 -23.62 30.29 21.06
C ASN A 960 -22.76 30.56 22.32
N VAL A 961 -21.76 29.72 22.60
CA VAL A 961 -20.76 29.92 23.66
C VAL A 961 -19.40 30.19 23.03
N GLU A 962 -18.76 31.28 23.45
CA GLU A 962 -17.38 31.58 23.06
C GLU A 962 -16.41 30.55 23.66
N LEU A 963 -15.51 30.05 22.83
CA LEU A 963 -14.47 29.11 23.18
C LEU A 963 -13.13 29.86 23.31
N PRO A 964 -12.22 29.45 24.22
CA PRO A 964 -10.87 30.02 24.30
C PRO A 964 -10.18 29.97 22.93
N PRO A 965 -9.27 30.91 22.59
CA PRO A 965 -8.54 30.88 21.32
C PRO A 965 -7.92 29.50 21.02
N PRO A 966 -7.90 29.05 19.76
CA PRO A 966 -7.07 27.91 19.38
C PRO A 966 -5.62 28.16 19.80
N ILE A 967 -4.94 27.14 20.32
CA ILE A 967 -3.50 27.23 20.62
C ILE A 967 -2.74 27.03 19.30
N GLU A 968 -2.79 28.04 18.44
CA GLU A 968 -1.88 28.16 17.32
C GLU A 968 -0.51 28.55 17.90
N PHE A 969 0.46 27.64 17.79
CA PHE A 969 1.87 28.01 17.95
C PHE A 969 2.25 28.79 16.71
N ASP A 970 2.39 30.12 16.87
CA ASP A 970 2.59 31.07 15.78
C ASP A 970 4.03 30.96 15.22
N VAL A 971 4.28 29.86 14.52
CA VAL A 971 5.29 29.78 13.47
C VAL A 971 4.63 30.45 12.27
N GLU A 972 5.06 31.67 11.94
CA GLU A 972 4.49 32.50 10.87
C GLU A 972 4.30 31.64 9.60
N ASP A 973 3.03 31.31 9.28
CA ASP A 973 2.68 30.31 8.26
C ASP A 973 2.76 30.92 6.85
N ASP A 974 3.96 31.38 6.50
CA ASP A 974 4.32 32.09 5.28
C ASP A 974 4.42 31.14 4.07
N ALA A 975 3.46 30.23 3.98
CA ALA A 975 3.30 29.25 2.91
C ALA A 975 3.14 29.92 1.52
N ALA A 976 2.79 31.21 1.48
CA ALA A 976 2.80 32.03 0.27
C ALA A 976 4.22 32.42 -0.19
N ALA A 977 5.19 32.57 0.72
CA ALA A 977 6.60 32.76 0.39
C ALA A 977 7.26 31.44 -0.03
N VAL A 978 7.04 30.35 0.73
CA VAL A 978 7.69 29.05 0.49
C VAL A 978 7.25 28.38 -0.82
N THR A 979 6.04 28.69 -1.32
CA THR A 979 5.55 28.17 -2.62
C THR A 979 6.01 28.95 -3.84
N LYS A 980 6.69 30.09 -3.67
CA LYS A 980 7.18 30.92 -4.78
C LYS A 980 8.62 30.53 -5.14
N LEU A 981 8.77 29.73 -6.20
CA LEU A 981 10.09 29.46 -6.80
C LEU A 981 10.83 30.79 -7.08
N PRO A 982 12.15 30.88 -6.81
CA PRO A 982 12.93 32.06 -7.19
C PRO A 982 12.81 32.36 -8.67
N GLU A 983 12.76 33.66 -9.02
CA GLU A 983 12.64 34.08 -10.42
C GLU A 983 13.80 33.52 -11.27
N SER A 984 13.46 32.80 -12.33
CA SER A 984 14.41 32.09 -13.19
C SER A 984 15.22 33.08 -14.04
N LYS A 985 16.41 33.45 -13.54
CA LYS A 985 17.39 34.24 -14.27
C LYS A 985 18.02 33.38 -15.37
N SER A 986 18.02 33.88 -16.61
CA SER A 986 18.60 33.20 -17.77
C SER A 986 20.13 33.04 -17.69
N SER A 987 20.80 33.87 -16.91
CA SER A 987 22.23 33.79 -16.58
C SER A 987 22.50 34.52 -15.27
N TYR A 988 23.59 34.16 -14.58
CA TYR A 988 24.08 34.85 -13.39
C TYR A 988 25.57 35.08 -13.49
N PHE A 989 26.01 36.29 -13.14
CA PHE A 989 27.41 36.69 -13.04
C PHE A 989 27.59 37.54 -11.78
N CYS A 990 28.70 37.35 -11.07
CA CYS A 990 29.00 38.10 -9.84
C CYS A 990 29.42 39.56 -10.06
N GLY A 991 29.55 40.01 -11.31
CA GLY A 991 29.83 41.40 -11.68
C GLY A 991 29.91 41.55 -13.21
N THR A 992 30.12 42.79 -13.68
CA THR A 992 30.33 43.10 -15.12
C THR A 992 31.65 42.54 -15.61
N GLN A 993 32.76 42.84 -14.95
CA GLN A 993 34.09 42.36 -15.38
C GLN A 993 34.20 40.81 -15.47
N PRO A 994 33.70 40.01 -14.50
CA PRO A 994 33.61 38.55 -14.67
C PRO A 994 32.70 38.11 -15.82
N ARG A 995 31.59 38.81 -16.07
CA ARG A 995 30.70 38.54 -17.21
C ARG A 995 31.42 38.74 -18.53
N ASP A 996 32.11 39.86 -18.70
CA ASP A 996 32.71 40.23 -19.98
C ASP A 996 33.90 39.32 -20.31
N ILE A 997 34.70 38.94 -19.29
CA ILE A 997 35.75 37.90 -19.42
C ILE A 997 35.14 36.54 -19.79
N ALA A 998 34.08 36.10 -19.08
CA ALA A 998 33.43 34.82 -19.36
C ALA A 998 32.80 34.76 -20.76
N LEU A 999 32.15 35.83 -21.21
CA LEU A 999 31.57 35.91 -22.55
C LEU A 999 32.65 35.95 -23.65
N MET A 1000 33.77 36.64 -23.42
CA MET A 1000 34.91 36.65 -24.35
C MET A 1000 35.56 35.27 -24.45
N PHE A 1001 35.80 34.61 -23.31
CA PHE A 1001 36.34 33.24 -23.28
C PHE A 1001 35.40 32.25 -23.97
N LEU A 1002 34.10 32.24 -23.60
CA LEU A 1002 33.12 31.34 -24.21
C LEU A 1002 33.04 31.54 -25.72
N LYS A 1003 33.06 32.79 -26.20
CA LYS A 1003 33.09 33.06 -27.63
C LYS A 1003 34.34 32.47 -28.29
N GLN A 1004 35.53 32.81 -27.82
CA GLN A 1004 36.79 32.33 -28.42
C GLN A 1004 36.92 30.80 -28.36
N TYR A 1005 36.50 30.20 -27.24
CA TYR A 1005 36.48 28.76 -27.05
C TYR A 1005 35.52 28.07 -28.03
N PHE A 1006 34.28 28.55 -28.18
CA PHE A 1006 33.33 27.94 -29.12
C PHE A 1006 33.62 28.23 -30.59
N ASP A 1007 34.13 29.43 -30.94
CA ASP A 1007 34.61 29.76 -32.29
C ASP A 1007 35.70 28.78 -32.78
N VAL A 1008 36.49 28.18 -31.86
CA VAL A 1008 37.50 27.13 -32.17
C VAL A 1008 36.94 25.70 -31.95
N PHE A 1009 36.06 25.49 -30.98
CA PHE A 1009 35.43 24.18 -30.72
C PHE A 1009 34.48 23.75 -31.84
N ASP A 1010 33.79 24.68 -32.50
CA ASP A 1010 32.90 24.38 -33.62
C ASP A 1010 33.61 24.39 -34.99
N ALA A 1011 34.93 24.66 -35.02
CA ALA A 1011 35.75 24.57 -36.22
C ALA A 1011 36.24 23.13 -36.49
N ASP A 1012 36.56 22.83 -37.76
CA ASP A 1012 37.08 21.53 -38.21
C ASP A 1012 38.40 21.09 -37.55
N LYS A 1013 39.15 22.04 -36.97
CA LYS A 1013 40.43 21.81 -36.28
C LYS A 1013 40.42 22.41 -34.88
N ARG A 1014 40.45 21.53 -33.88
CA ARG A 1014 40.37 21.86 -32.46
C ARG A 1014 41.72 21.96 -31.76
N ASP A 1015 42.82 21.75 -32.48
CA ASP A 1015 44.19 21.81 -31.95
C ASP A 1015 44.49 23.13 -31.20
N PRO A 1016 44.01 24.31 -31.63
CA PRO A 1016 44.22 25.57 -30.89
C PRO A 1016 43.50 25.65 -29.54
N LEU A 1017 42.62 24.70 -29.19
CA LEU A 1017 42.07 24.62 -27.83
C LEU A 1017 43.12 24.19 -26.80
N MET A 1018 44.25 23.62 -27.20
CA MET A 1018 45.32 23.25 -26.25
C MET A 1018 45.81 24.45 -25.45
N ASP A 1019 45.86 25.65 -26.04
CA ASP A 1019 46.20 26.91 -25.34
C ASP A 1019 45.15 27.32 -24.29
N ALA A 1020 43.95 26.73 -24.31
CA ALA A 1020 42.88 26.95 -23.33
C ALA A 1020 42.80 25.84 -22.26
N TYR A 1021 43.60 24.79 -22.34
CA TYR A 1021 43.65 23.68 -21.38
C TYR A 1021 44.98 23.65 -20.62
N HIS A 1022 44.91 23.49 -19.30
CA HIS A 1022 46.09 23.21 -18.48
C HIS A 1022 46.54 21.75 -18.68
N ASP A 1023 47.85 21.48 -18.68
CA ASP A 1023 48.48 20.14 -18.75
C ASP A 1023 47.81 19.05 -17.89
N ASN A 1024 47.29 19.42 -16.72
CA ASN A 1024 46.63 18.52 -15.76
C ASN A 1024 45.09 18.48 -15.89
N CYS A 1025 44.53 18.99 -16.98
CA CYS A 1025 43.09 19.04 -17.19
C CYS A 1025 42.46 17.63 -17.21
N ARG A 1026 41.19 17.56 -16.80
CA ARG A 1026 40.41 16.32 -16.80
C ARG A 1026 39.10 16.57 -17.52
N PHE A 1027 38.89 15.85 -18.62
CA PHE A 1027 37.63 15.85 -19.35
C PHE A 1027 36.81 14.61 -18.98
N SER A 1028 35.52 14.80 -18.72
CA SER A 1028 34.55 13.71 -18.56
C SER A 1028 33.25 14.08 -19.30
N LEU A 1029 32.75 13.15 -20.10
CA LEU A 1029 31.47 13.30 -20.78
C LEU A 1029 30.43 12.42 -20.09
N SER A 1030 29.34 13.03 -19.64
CA SER A 1030 28.19 12.32 -19.06
C SER A 1030 26.96 12.54 -19.94
N VAL A 1031 26.46 11.46 -20.55
CA VAL A 1031 25.20 11.47 -21.30
C VAL A 1031 24.12 10.85 -20.42
N SER A 1032 23.02 11.57 -20.21
CA SER A 1032 21.83 11.00 -19.60
C SER A 1032 21.25 9.93 -20.53
N LEU A 1033 21.19 8.68 -20.07
CA LEU A 1033 20.46 7.60 -20.75
C LEU A 1033 18.96 7.87 -20.62
N GLY A 1034 18.46 8.79 -21.44
CA GLY A 1034 17.04 9.11 -21.51
C GLY A 1034 16.21 7.84 -21.75
N HIS A 1035 15.07 7.75 -21.05
CA HIS A 1035 14.09 6.70 -21.30
C HIS A 1035 13.79 6.63 -22.80
N ARG A 1036 14.05 5.47 -23.42
CA ARG A 1036 13.68 5.24 -24.82
C ARG A 1036 12.16 5.28 -24.92
N ASN A 1037 11.63 6.36 -25.49
CA ASN A 1037 10.26 6.39 -26.01
C ASN A 1037 10.14 5.26 -27.04
N SER A 1038 9.39 4.21 -26.70
CA SER A 1038 9.26 2.98 -27.49
C SER A 1038 8.25 3.16 -28.64
N ASN A 1039 8.46 4.18 -29.47
CA ASN A 1039 7.53 4.63 -30.50
C ASN A 1039 8.19 4.84 -31.89
N GLU A 1040 9.42 4.37 -32.08
CA GLU A 1040 10.07 4.25 -33.40
C GLU A 1040 10.64 2.83 -33.59
N ARG A 1041 9.81 1.93 -34.14
CA ARG A 1041 10.19 0.77 -34.96
C ARG A 1041 8.96 0.13 -35.59
#